data_AF-W9YY51-F1
#
_entry.id   AF-W9YY51-F1
#
_cell.length_a   1.000
_cell.length_b   1.000
_cell.length_c   1.000
_cell.angle_alpha   90.00
_cell.angle_beta   90.00
_cell.angle_gamma   90.00
#
_symmetry.space_group_name_H-M   'P 1'
#
loop_
_entity.id
_entity.type
_entity.pdbx_description
1 polymer ?
#
loop_
_entity_poly.entity_id
_entity_poly.type
_entity_poly.pdbx_seq_one_letter_code
_entity_poly.pdbx_strand_id
1 'polypeptide(L)'
;MAAAAANTMAHQVPPMSLPQMPRIRPPRMLKGTPSPNTNPQPSGDSPEGLFWVQGRWRARGSNAAKNRRETQTRQAVKALRHETLGLNIYAYRHIRTNQVVYSLTRTLENNKILKQLVFHGKKTVPASVRRDMWTPYFSIHFPPTPAGALEGLFAFQKLRELSLQRQLSPPESIIRVTQEDIDVVKSKLGSPTDLQELAVRDQLSGRVPKLNEILPKKLQARRLMDQKATSVADAAFVLDWISSGPSPLDRMIEIEMNRVARHKDRSRRARRRIHTIREEEAKKKDEIMRRAALALQDMSSEDRSRLPLSKGTLTQLSMEHHGLVDGQKLVDIDQVKELKDAIKQWEAFVHVDMSNFDTDEWNRRQYVVRAAERQAIKEWFEEYDAPTTEYDSVWNRAAEARETALKDFEEETKVKREQQRASRREEASKQAEEAATQQHEKRKATGPEAPSLEQMIAQYKKAALDELEVQENQAAADEQNPKPDWADAREIKMYWADLNDGLFAAAWPQDVVHGQLAPYGVAKALVRETEDRVIEELPDDYEEGQVAAAEQQPRRLEIVKSKSVHVIGSGLNDGWMSAELATIHKEPAPWSPRPAEPDAISESEQLVESASDAAALEGAEKQDFGVYYEEPRKGMWARVRGIFGR
;
A
#
# COMPACT_ATOMS: atom_id res chain seq x y z
N MET A 1 52.74 -8.24 49.97
CA MET A 1 51.63 -8.56 50.90
C MET A 1 50.95 -7.31 51.47
N ALA A 2 51.68 -6.23 51.82
CA ALA A 2 51.05 -5.01 52.37
C ALA A 2 50.27 -4.13 51.35
N ALA A 3 50.59 -4.20 50.05
CA ALA A 3 49.91 -3.39 49.02
C ALA A 3 48.52 -3.93 48.62
N ALA A 4 48.22 -5.21 48.89
CA ALA A 4 46.94 -5.83 48.55
C ALA A 4 45.81 -5.44 49.52
N ALA A 5 46.15 -5.06 50.76
CA ALA A 5 45.17 -4.67 51.79
C ALA A 5 44.63 -3.24 51.59
N ALA A 6 45.37 -2.37 50.89
CA ALA A 6 44.94 -0.98 50.64
C ALA A 6 43.82 -0.89 49.59
N ASN A 7 43.80 -1.79 48.59
CA ASN A 7 42.77 -1.77 47.54
C ASN A 7 41.44 -2.40 47.95
N THR A 8 41.40 -3.24 48.99
CA THR A 8 40.15 -3.87 49.45
C THR A 8 39.32 -2.98 50.38
N MET A 9 39.93 -1.96 51.01
CA MET A 9 39.18 -1.06 51.91
C MET A 9 38.50 0.12 51.21
N ALA A 10 38.83 0.42 49.95
CA ALA A 10 38.19 1.50 49.19
C ALA A 10 36.78 1.16 48.67
N HIS A 11 36.32 -0.10 48.80
CA HIS A 11 35.04 -0.56 48.27
C HIS A 11 33.95 -0.83 49.32
N GLN A 12 34.19 -0.56 50.61
CA GLN A 12 33.21 -0.84 51.68
C GLN A 12 32.40 0.37 52.16
N VAL A 13 32.64 1.57 51.63
CA VAL A 13 31.72 2.69 51.89
C VAL A 13 30.63 2.64 50.82
N PRO A 14 29.38 2.22 51.13
CA PRO A 14 28.29 2.37 50.18
C PRO A 14 28.25 3.85 49.77
N PRO A 15 28.27 4.18 48.47
CA PRO A 15 28.25 5.57 48.04
C PRO A 15 27.04 6.22 48.70
N MET A 16 27.28 7.19 49.58
CA MET A 16 26.20 7.92 50.23
C MET A 16 25.27 8.40 49.13
N SER A 17 24.02 7.97 49.18
CA SER A 17 23.00 8.35 48.22
C SER A 17 22.81 9.86 48.33
N LEU A 18 23.52 10.61 47.48
CA LEU A 18 23.26 12.03 47.31
C LEU A 18 21.75 12.14 47.06
N PRO A 19 20.99 12.86 47.91
CA PRO A 19 19.56 13.02 47.71
C PRO A 19 19.39 13.56 46.30
N GLN A 20 18.52 12.91 45.50
CA GLN A 20 18.29 13.35 44.13
C GLN A 20 17.94 14.83 44.17
N MET A 21 18.84 15.68 43.68
CA MET A 21 18.57 17.11 43.58
C MET A 21 17.23 17.24 42.86
N PRO A 22 16.23 17.91 43.46
CA PRO A 22 14.96 18.10 42.78
C PRO A 22 15.29 18.77 41.47
N ARG A 23 14.95 18.11 40.34
CA ARG A 23 15.13 18.70 39.02
C ARG A 23 14.25 19.93 38.98
N ILE A 24 14.81 21.10 39.30
CA ILE A 24 14.15 22.39 39.22
C ILE A 24 13.78 22.53 37.74
N ARG A 25 12.51 22.28 37.44
CA ARG A 25 12.01 22.45 36.08
C ARG A 25 12.23 23.93 35.76
N PRO A 26 12.82 24.26 34.60
CA PRO A 26 12.95 25.66 34.21
C PRO A 26 11.58 26.34 34.31
N PRO A 27 11.52 27.60 34.77
CA PRO A 27 10.26 28.29 35.00
C PRO A 27 9.39 28.18 33.74
N ARG A 28 8.18 27.65 33.93
CA ARG A 28 7.24 27.43 32.84
C ARG A 28 6.88 28.82 32.29
N MET A 29 7.23 29.09 31.03
CA MET A 29 6.88 30.36 30.39
C MET A 29 5.37 30.62 30.53
N LEU A 30 4.99 31.85 30.84
CA LEU A 30 3.59 32.25 30.95
C LEU A 30 2.89 32.01 29.61
N LYS A 31 1.69 31.42 29.65
CA LYS A 31 0.89 31.12 28.47
C LYS A 31 0.65 32.43 27.69
N GLY A 32 1.15 32.52 26.46
CA GLY A 32 1.05 33.70 25.62
C GLY A 32 2.35 34.50 25.44
N THR A 33 3.39 34.25 26.25
CA THR A 33 4.72 34.83 25.97
C THR A 33 5.35 34.13 24.77
N PRO A 34 5.69 34.85 23.68
CA PRO A 34 6.31 34.23 22.51
C PRO A 34 7.67 33.67 22.93
N SER A 35 7.96 32.42 22.53
CA SER A 35 9.27 31.87 22.79
C SER A 35 10.31 32.71 22.05
N PRO A 36 11.47 33.04 22.66
CA PRO A 36 12.55 33.71 21.94
C PRO A 36 13.03 32.91 20.72
N ASN A 37 12.73 31.60 20.66
CA ASN A 37 13.03 30.74 19.53
C ASN A 37 12.05 30.89 18.35
N THR A 38 10.97 31.65 18.50
CA THR A 38 9.91 31.87 17.49
C THR A 38 9.95 33.27 16.87
N ASN A 39 10.98 34.06 17.12
CA ASN A 39 11.11 35.38 16.49
C ASN A 39 11.20 35.24 14.96
N PRO A 40 10.41 36.01 14.19
CA PRO A 40 10.49 36.02 12.74
C PRO A 40 11.89 36.49 12.29
N GLN A 41 12.29 36.10 11.09
CA GLN A 41 13.54 36.58 10.51
C GLN A 41 13.47 38.11 10.38
N PRO A 42 14.48 38.85 10.87
CA PRO A 42 14.51 40.30 10.70
C PRO A 42 14.60 40.65 9.21
N SER A 43 13.94 41.72 8.78
CA SER A 43 14.08 42.27 7.44
C SER A 43 15.48 42.87 7.26
N GLY A 44 16.18 42.53 6.20
CA GLY A 44 17.51 43.06 5.86
C GLY A 44 18.47 42.00 5.31
N ASP A 45 19.66 42.44 4.94
CA ASP A 45 20.69 41.57 4.36
C ASP A 45 21.17 40.52 5.35
N SER A 46 21.08 39.27 4.93
CA SER A 46 21.47 38.14 5.76
C SER A 46 23.00 37.97 5.81
N PRO A 47 23.61 37.90 7.01
CA PRO A 47 25.07 37.81 7.14
C PRO A 47 25.58 36.48 6.57
N GLU A 48 26.59 36.53 5.69
CA GLU A 48 27.09 35.37 4.92
C GLU A 48 27.38 34.12 5.77
N GLY A 49 27.00 32.94 5.26
CA GLY A 49 27.25 31.65 5.92
C GLY A 49 26.40 31.35 7.17
N LEU A 50 25.57 32.28 7.63
CA LEU A 50 24.66 32.11 8.76
C LEU A 50 23.22 31.82 8.31
N PHE A 51 22.52 30.99 9.09
CA PHE A 51 21.13 30.60 8.88
C PHE A 51 20.25 31.05 10.04
N TRP A 52 19.00 31.42 9.75
CA TRP A 52 18.06 31.82 10.77
C TRP A 52 17.42 30.59 11.44
N VAL A 53 17.88 30.24 12.64
CA VAL A 53 17.45 29.03 13.36
C VAL A 53 17.15 29.36 14.82
N GLN A 54 15.91 29.09 15.24
CA GLN A 54 15.41 29.37 16.59
C GLN A 54 15.54 30.86 16.95
N GLY A 55 15.07 31.76 16.07
CA GLY A 55 15.04 33.20 16.32
C GLY A 55 16.41 33.89 16.39
N ARG A 56 17.48 33.24 15.90
CA ARG A 56 18.84 33.79 15.87
C ARG A 56 19.60 33.34 14.61
N TRP A 57 20.54 34.16 14.16
CA TRP A 57 21.55 33.77 13.17
C TRP A 57 22.52 32.75 13.78
N ARG A 58 22.69 31.61 13.12
CA ARG A 58 23.57 30.53 13.57
C ARG A 58 24.39 29.97 12.43
N ALA A 59 25.63 29.58 12.74
CA ALA A 59 26.49 28.89 11.79
C ALA A 59 25.89 27.53 11.39
N ARG A 60 26.14 27.14 10.13
CA ARG A 60 25.69 25.86 9.55
C ARG A 60 26.08 24.64 10.37
N GLY A 61 27.26 24.68 11.02
CA GLY A 61 27.77 23.59 11.85
C GLY A 61 27.16 23.49 13.25
N SER A 62 26.38 24.48 13.68
CA SER A 62 25.79 24.50 15.03
C SER A 62 24.82 23.35 15.27
N ASN A 63 24.75 22.82 16.50
CA ASN A 63 23.83 21.73 16.86
C ASN A 63 22.36 22.11 16.60
N ALA A 64 22.00 23.37 16.81
CA ALA A 64 20.65 23.87 16.50
C ALA A 64 20.35 23.80 14.99
N ALA A 65 21.29 24.23 14.14
CA ALA A 65 21.15 24.12 12.69
C ALA A 65 21.11 22.65 12.24
N LYS A 66 21.99 21.79 12.78
CA LYS A 66 21.97 20.33 12.51
C LYS A 66 20.61 19.70 12.87
N ASN A 67 20.11 19.94 14.07
CA ASN A 67 18.81 19.41 14.51
C ASN A 67 17.64 19.93 13.66
N ARG A 68 17.66 21.22 13.31
CA ARG A 68 16.64 21.82 12.43
C ARG A 68 16.68 21.20 11.03
N ARG A 69 17.88 21.02 10.49
CA ARG A 69 18.12 20.36 9.20
C ARG A 69 17.61 18.94 9.19
N GLU A 70 17.94 18.14 10.21
CA GLU A 70 17.43 16.77 10.35
C GLU A 70 15.91 16.74 10.43
N THR A 71 15.31 17.68 11.17
CA THR A 71 13.86 17.79 11.29
C THR A 71 13.22 18.13 9.95
N GLN A 72 13.74 19.13 9.23
CA GLN A 72 13.29 19.50 7.87
C GLN A 72 13.47 18.34 6.90
N THR A 73 14.59 17.62 7.00
CA THR A 73 14.89 16.44 6.19
C THR A 73 13.85 15.34 6.42
N ARG A 74 13.57 14.99 7.68
CA ARG A 74 12.53 13.99 8.01
C ARG A 74 11.14 14.44 7.55
N GLN A 75 10.84 15.74 7.65
CA GLN A 75 9.57 16.31 7.20
C GLN A 75 9.42 16.29 5.68
N ALA A 76 10.45 16.66 4.92
CA ALA A 76 10.46 16.64 3.46
C ALA A 76 10.35 15.20 2.93
N VAL A 77 11.13 14.26 3.49
CA VAL A 77 11.04 12.83 3.15
C VAL A 77 9.64 12.30 3.43
N LYS A 78 9.06 12.62 4.59
CA LYS A 78 7.70 12.20 4.92
C LYS A 78 6.66 12.82 4.00
N ALA A 79 6.85 14.07 3.57
CA ALA A 79 5.94 14.77 2.68
C ALA A 79 5.96 14.18 1.27
N LEU A 80 7.14 13.96 0.68
CA LEU A 80 7.25 13.30 -0.62
C LEU A 80 6.67 11.88 -0.62
N ARG A 81 6.94 11.11 0.44
CA ARG A 81 6.35 9.77 0.62
C ARG A 81 4.83 9.80 0.81
N HIS A 82 4.26 10.93 1.23
CA HIS A 82 2.81 11.10 1.31
C HIS A 82 2.21 11.39 -0.07
N GLU A 83 2.94 12.09 -0.96
CA GLU A 83 2.52 12.31 -2.35
C GLU A 83 2.48 10.99 -3.12
N THR A 84 3.53 10.18 -3.04
CA THR A 84 3.61 8.90 -3.76
C THR A 84 3.08 7.70 -2.97
N LEU A 85 2.26 7.94 -1.94
CA LEU A 85 1.82 6.89 -1.03
C LEU A 85 0.89 5.91 -1.77
N GLY A 86 1.20 4.63 -1.72
CA GLY A 86 0.40 3.59 -2.38
C GLY A 86 0.91 3.19 -3.75
N LEU A 87 1.69 4.03 -4.44
CA LEU A 87 2.24 3.68 -5.76
C LEU A 87 3.19 2.48 -5.71
N ASN A 88 3.93 2.33 -4.62
CA ASN A 88 4.95 1.30 -4.49
C ASN A 88 4.74 0.52 -3.18
N ILE A 89 4.70 -0.81 -3.27
CA ILE A 89 4.67 -1.73 -2.14
C ILE A 89 5.96 -2.55 -2.15
N TYR A 90 6.59 -2.67 -0.98
CA TYR A 90 7.83 -3.42 -0.79
C TYR A 90 7.59 -4.55 0.20
N ALA A 91 7.93 -5.78 -0.18
CA ALA A 91 7.95 -6.93 0.69
C ALA A 91 9.38 -7.27 1.10
N TYR A 92 9.58 -7.60 2.37
CA TYR A 92 10.87 -8.01 2.93
C TYR A 92 10.71 -9.35 3.61
N ARG A 93 11.65 -10.26 3.32
CA ARG A 93 11.73 -11.58 3.92
C ARG A 93 12.83 -11.60 4.98
N HIS A 94 12.55 -12.21 6.12
CA HIS A 94 13.56 -12.54 7.11
C HIS A 94 14.34 -13.79 6.68
N ILE A 95 15.66 -13.68 6.54
CA ILE A 95 16.52 -14.72 5.94
C ILE A 95 16.37 -16.08 6.64
N ARG A 96 16.20 -16.09 7.97
CA ARG A 96 16.20 -17.32 8.76
C ARG A 96 14.82 -17.92 9.02
N THR A 97 13.80 -17.09 9.16
CA THR A 97 12.45 -17.53 9.59
C THR A 97 11.45 -17.49 8.46
N ASN A 98 11.81 -16.94 7.30
CA ASN A 98 10.92 -16.74 6.16
C ASN A 98 9.67 -15.89 6.47
N GLN A 99 9.68 -15.14 7.57
CA GLN A 99 8.63 -14.16 7.85
C GLN A 99 8.68 -13.07 6.78
N VAL A 100 7.51 -12.64 6.30
CA VAL A 100 7.40 -11.60 5.29
C VAL A 100 6.69 -10.39 5.88
N VAL A 101 7.23 -9.21 5.62
CA VAL A 101 6.70 -7.93 6.10
C VAL A 101 6.53 -6.99 4.93
N TYR A 102 5.39 -6.29 4.90
CA TYR A 102 5.06 -5.34 3.85
C TYR A 102 5.35 -3.90 4.30
N SER A 103 5.75 -3.04 3.36
CA SER A 103 6.02 -1.63 3.62
C SER A 103 5.68 -0.79 2.39
N LEU A 104 5.08 0.38 2.60
CA LEU A 104 4.87 1.39 1.54
C LEU A 104 6.15 2.20 1.25
N THR A 105 7.21 1.97 2.01
CA THR A 105 8.49 2.67 1.87
C THR A 105 9.62 1.68 1.68
N ARG A 106 10.60 2.05 0.86
CA ARG A 106 11.83 1.29 0.63
C ARG A 106 12.74 1.18 1.88
N THR A 107 12.51 2.01 2.89
CA THR A 107 13.21 1.90 4.18
C THR A 107 12.43 1.10 5.19
N LEU A 108 13.10 0.16 5.85
CA LEU A 108 12.55 -0.61 6.96
C LEU A 108 12.40 0.26 8.23
N GLU A 109 11.18 0.68 8.55
CA GLU A 109 10.85 1.39 9.78
C GLU A 109 10.52 0.43 10.93
N ASN A 110 11.37 0.41 11.98
CA ASN A 110 11.25 -0.50 13.13
C ASN A 110 9.82 -0.54 13.73
N ASN A 111 9.21 0.64 13.93
CA ASN A 111 7.88 0.76 14.55
C ASN A 111 6.74 0.20 13.69
N LYS A 112 6.90 0.19 12.36
CA LYS A 112 5.87 -0.32 11.43
C LYS A 112 6.00 -1.84 11.23
N ILE A 113 7.24 -2.32 11.20
CA ILE A 113 7.57 -3.74 10.98
C ILE A 113 7.21 -4.59 12.18
N LEU A 114 7.61 -4.18 13.39
CA LEU A 114 7.36 -4.96 14.61
C LEU A 114 5.87 -5.16 14.87
N LYS A 115 5.00 -4.26 14.40
CA LYS A 115 3.54 -4.39 14.50
C LYS A 115 2.93 -5.44 13.57
N GLN A 116 3.67 -5.89 12.56
CA GLN A 116 3.22 -6.94 11.63
C GLN A 116 3.62 -8.33 12.12
N LEU A 117 4.57 -8.43 13.06
CA LEU A 117 5.04 -9.70 13.59
C LEU A 117 4.14 -10.15 14.74
N VAL A 118 3.33 -11.18 14.51
CA VAL A 118 2.49 -11.79 15.54
C VAL A 118 3.36 -12.64 16.47
N PHE A 119 3.01 -12.66 17.76
CA PHE A 119 3.71 -13.47 18.75
C PHE A 119 3.28 -14.94 18.66
N HIS A 120 4.22 -15.82 18.28
CA HIS A 120 4.01 -17.27 18.20
C HIS A 120 4.73 -18.04 19.31
N GLY A 121 5.32 -17.33 20.28
CA GLY A 121 6.09 -17.92 21.39
C GLY A 121 7.44 -17.25 21.64
N LYS A 122 8.22 -17.78 22.58
CA LYS A 122 9.53 -17.22 22.97
C LYS A 122 10.47 -17.17 21.76
N LYS A 123 11.17 -16.05 21.56
CA LYS A 123 12.12 -15.80 20.47
C LYS A 123 11.52 -15.77 19.05
N THR A 124 10.20 -15.60 18.91
CA THR A 124 9.55 -15.49 17.59
C THR A 124 9.48 -14.04 17.08
N VAL A 125 9.40 -13.06 17.99
CA VAL A 125 9.42 -11.63 17.68
C VAL A 125 10.73 -11.01 18.19
N PRO A 126 11.55 -10.37 17.33
CA PRO A 126 12.77 -9.71 17.76
C PRO A 126 12.46 -8.40 18.51
N ALA A 127 13.34 -8.00 19.43
CA ALA A 127 13.20 -6.74 20.17
C ALA A 127 13.41 -5.49 19.29
N SER A 128 14.22 -5.61 18.25
CA SER A 128 14.45 -4.56 17.25
C SER A 128 14.72 -5.17 15.87
N VAL A 129 14.35 -4.44 14.82
CA VAL A 129 14.60 -4.85 13.44
C VAL A 129 16.09 -4.73 13.13
N ARG A 130 16.71 -5.89 12.90
CA ARG A 130 18.10 -6.05 12.47
C ARG A 130 18.20 -6.06 10.96
N ARG A 131 18.67 -4.95 10.34
CA ARG A 131 18.66 -4.76 8.88
C ARG A 131 19.40 -5.86 8.10
N ASP A 132 20.42 -6.46 8.70
CA ASP A 132 21.20 -7.58 8.14
C ASP A 132 20.40 -8.87 7.97
N MET A 133 19.32 -9.06 8.75
CA MET A 133 18.50 -10.27 8.72
C MET A 133 17.30 -10.16 7.79
N TRP A 134 17.09 -8.99 7.18
CA TRP A 134 15.96 -8.71 6.29
C TRP A 134 16.45 -8.43 4.89
N THR A 135 15.99 -9.23 3.94
CA THR A 135 16.25 -9.08 2.52
C THR A 135 14.95 -8.71 1.82
N PRO A 136 14.92 -7.65 1.00
CA PRO A 136 13.92 -7.48 -0.05
C PRO A 136 13.55 -8.79 -0.74
N TYR A 137 12.25 -8.96 -0.89
CA TYR A 137 11.67 -10.17 -1.43
C TYR A 137 11.05 -9.90 -2.80
N PHE A 138 10.08 -8.99 -2.84
CA PHE A 138 9.53 -8.46 -4.09
C PHE A 138 9.07 -7.01 -3.88
N SER A 139 8.88 -6.28 -4.98
CA SER A 139 8.18 -4.99 -4.98
C SER A 139 7.09 -4.96 -6.03
N ILE A 140 6.00 -4.26 -5.72
CA ILE A 140 4.85 -4.06 -6.59
C ILE A 140 4.74 -2.57 -6.87
N HIS A 141 4.66 -2.20 -8.14
CA HIS A 141 4.60 -0.83 -8.62
C HIS A 141 3.32 -0.65 -9.43
N PHE A 142 2.48 0.27 -8.97
CA PHE A 142 1.24 0.67 -9.60
C PHE A 142 1.50 1.84 -10.56
N PRO A 143 0.65 2.04 -11.57
CA PRO A 143 0.77 3.20 -12.45
C PRO A 143 0.71 4.50 -11.61
N PRO A 144 1.48 5.54 -11.95
CA PRO A 144 1.55 6.81 -11.22
C PRO A 144 0.30 7.68 -11.46
N THR A 145 -0.87 7.08 -11.25
CA THR A 145 -2.19 7.68 -11.37
C THR A 145 -2.84 7.73 -9.98
N PRO A 146 -3.81 8.64 -9.74
CA PRO A 146 -4.52 8.67 -8.47
C PRO A 146 -5.29 7.36 -8.21
N ALA A 147 -5.76 6.69 -9.26
CA ALA A 147 -6.39 5.39 -9.15
C ALA A 147 -5.40 4.29 -8.75
N GLY A 148 -4.23 4.21 -9.40
CA GLY A 148 -3.17 3.27 -9.05
C GLY A 148 -2.67 3.44 -7.62
N ALA A 149 -2.56 4.69 -7.13
CA ALA A 149 -2.22 4.97 -5.73
C ALA A 149 -3.27 4.41 -4.75
N LEU A 150 -4.56 4.50 -5.08
CA LEU A 150 -5.65 3.93 -4.27
C LEU A 150 -5.65 2.41 -4.30
N GLU A 151 -5.43 1.81 -5.47
CA GLU A 151 -5.32 0.36 -5.63
C GLU A 151 -4.15 -0.21 -4.85
N GLY A 152 -2.99 0.44 -4.88
CA GLY A 152 -1.85 0.00 -4.10
C GLY A 152 -2.03 0.17 -2.58
N LEU A 153 -2.75 1.21 -2.13
CA LEU A 153 -3.16 1.30 -0.72
C LEU A 153 -4.11 0.17 -0.32
N PHE A 154 -5.06 -0.15 -1.19
CA PHE A 154 -5.99 -1.26 -0.99
C PHE A 154 -5.24 -2.61 -0.97
N ALA A 155 -4.35 -2.84 -1.93
CA ALA A 155 -3.52 -4.04 -2.00
C ALA A 155 -2.68 -4.19 -0.73
N PHE A 156 -2.02 -3.12 -0.28
CA PHE A 156 -1.24 -3.12 0.95
C PHE A 156 -2.08 -3.46 2.19
N GLN A 157 -3.30 -2.93 2.27
CA GLN A 157 -4.23 -3.27 3.35
C GLN A 157 -4.58 -4.77 3.30
N LYS A 158 -4.95 -5.29 2.13
CA LYS A 158 -5.37 -6.69 1.95
C LYS A 158 -4.26 -7.69 2.19
N LEU A 159 -3.06 -7.44 1.68
CA LEU A 159 -1.87 -8.26 1.95
C LEU A 159 -1.59 -8.39 3.46
N ARG A 160 -1.79 -7.30 4.22
CA ARG A 160 -1.61 -7.32 5.67
C ARG A 160 -2.75 -8.03 6.40
N GLU A 161 -3.99 -7.85 5.95
CA GLU A 161 -5.15 -8.56 6.48
C GLU A 161 -5.03 -10.07 6.28
N LEU A 162 -4.66 -10.52 5.07
CA LEU A 162 -4.47 -11.93 4.74
C LEU A 162 -3.29 -12.55 5.49
N SER A 163 -2.15 -11.85 5.57
CA SER A 163 -1.01 -12.28 6.39
C SER A 163 -1.39 -12.42 7.87
N LEU A 164 -2.19 -11.49 8.41
CA LEU A 164 -2.67 -11.56 9.79
C LEU A 164 -3.66 -12.70 10.00
N GLN A 165 -4.63 -12.86 9.10
CA GLN A 165 -5.64 -13.92 9.15
C GLN A 165 -4.98 -15.30 9.16
N ARG A 166 -3.99 -15.54 8.31
CA ARG A 166 -3.31 -16.85 8.28
C ARG A 166 -2.51 -17.16 9.53
N GLN A 167 -1.99 -16.14 10.20
CA GLN A 167 -1.30 -16.32 11.49
C GLN A 167 -2.27 -16.56 12.65
N LEU A 168 -3.45 -15.90 12.64
CA LEU A 168 -4.42 -15.98 13.73
C LEU A 168 -5.40 -17.15 13.60
N SER A 169 -5.81 -17.47 12.38
CA SER A 169 -6.72 -18.57 12.04
C SER A 169 -6.12 -19.40 10.88
N PRO A 170 -5.01 -20.11 11.11
CA PRO A 170 -4.41 -20.97 10.10
C PRO A 170 -5.34 -22.14 9.74
N PRO A 171 -5.36 -22.60 8.47
CA PRO A 171 -6.07 -23.81 8.09
C PRO A 171 -5.52 -25.02 8.86
N GLU A 172 -6.39 -26.00 9.11
CA GLU A 172 -6.02 -27.17 9.91
C GLU A 172 -4.85 -27.96 9.33
N SER A 173 -4.67 -27.94 8.01
CA SER A 173 -3.55 -28.59 7.30
C SER A 173 -2.17 -28.06 7.71
N ILE A 174 -2.08 -26.80 8.16
CA ILE A 174 -0.83 -26.19 8.66
C ILE A 174 -0.59 -26.55 10.14
N ILE A 175 -1.65 -26.77 10.89
CA ILE A 175 -1.60 -27.06 12.33
C ILE A 175 -1.35 -28.54 12.60
N ARG A 176 -1.85 -29.42 11.72
CA ARG A 176 -1.77 -30.87 11.87
C ARG A 176 -0.44 -31.42 11.33
N VAL A 177 0.03 -32.48 11.97
CA VAL A 177 1.23 -33.22 11.59
C VAL A 177 1.01 -33.88 10.23
N THR A 178 1.85 -33.52 9.26
CA THR A 178 1.89 -34.14 7.93
C THR A 178 2.87 -35.31 7.91
N GLN A 179 2.79 -36.16 6.88
CA GLN A 179 3.76 -37.26 6.70
C GLN A 179 5.19 -36.71 6.56
N GLU A 180 5.36 -35.59 5.86
CA GLU A 180 6.65 -34.90 5.74
C GLU A 180 7.22 -34.48 7.09
N ASP A 181 6.38 -33.99 8.01
CA ASP A 181 6.82 -33.63 9.37
C ASP A 181 7.33 -34.85 10.13
N ILE A 182 6.65 -36.00 9.98
CA ILE A 182 7.06 -37.28 10.59
C ILE A 182 8.43 -37.69 10.05
N ASP A 183 8.64 -37.56 8.74
CA ASP A 183 9.90 -37.95 8.10
C ASP A 183 11.05 -36.99 8.47
N VAL A 184 10.77 -35.69 8.61
CA VAL A 184 11.71 -34.69 9.13
C VAL A 184 12.06 -34.94 10.60
N VAL A 185 11.11 -35.43 11.41
CA VAL A 185 11.38 -35.80 12.81
C VAL A 185 12.17 -37.11 12.87
N LYS A 186 11.82 -38.12 12.07
CA LYS A 186 12.54 -39.40 11.98
C LYS A 186 14.00 -39.20 11.53
N SER A 187 14.23 -38.40 10.50
CA SER A 187 15.58 -38.10 10.00
C SER A 187 16.46 -37.35 11.01
N LYS A 188 15.87 -36.58 11.93
CA LYS A 188 16.61 -35.93 13.04
C LYS A 188 16.88 -36.86 14.22
N LEU A 189 16.09 -37.91 14.38
CA LEU A 189 16.22 -38.86 15.48
C LEU A 189 17.36 -39.86 15.24
N GLY A 190 17.74 -40.12 14.00
CA GLY A 190 18.92 -40.93 13.67
C GLY A 190 18.79 -41.65 12.33
N SER A 191 19.71 -42.58 12.09
CA SER A 191 19.63 -43.53 10.98
C SER A 191 18.42 -44.49 11.16
N PRO A 192 17.95 -45.15 10.10
CA PRO A 192 16.88 -46.14 10.22
C PRO A 192 17.14 -47.22 11.29
N THR A 193 18.41 -47.58 11.51
CA THR A 193 18.83 -48.54 12.54
C THR A 193 18.66 -47.97 13.96
N ASP A 194 19.02 -46.69 14.17
CA ASP A 194 18.82 -46.02 15.45
C ASP A 194 17.33 -45.91 15.80
N LEU A 195 16.48 -45.72 14.78
CA LEU A 195 15.04 -45.72 14.96
C LEU A 195 14.54 -47.11 15.41
N GLN A 196 15.06 -48.19 14.84
CA GLN A 196 14.74 -49.55 15.29
C GLN A 196 15.18 -49.79 16.73
N GLU A 197 16.39 -49.36 17.12
CA GLU A 197 16.87 -49.47 18.50
C GLU A 197 16.02 -48.66 19.49
N LEU A 198 15.62 -47.44 19.10
CA LEU A 198 14.73 -46.60 19.90
C LEU A 198 13.31 -47.18 19.98
N ALA A 199 12.86 -47.90 18.94
CA ALA A 199 11.59 -48.63 18.94
C ALA A 199 11.63 -49.78 19.94
N VAL A 200 12.71 -50.57 19.92
CA VAL A 200 12.93 -51.69 20.84
C VAL A 200 12.99 -51.21 22.29
N ARG A 201 13.51 -50.01 22.54
CA ARG A 201 13.56 -49.38 23.87
C ARG A 201 12.26 -48.67 24.30
N ASP A 202 11.21 -48.70 23.48
CA ASP A 202 9.95 -47.96 23.67
C ASP A 202 10.15 -46.45 23.91
N GLN A 203 11.25 -45.88 23.41
CA GLN A 203 11.57 -44.44 23.53
C GLN A 203 11.06 -43.64 22.33
N LEU A 204 10.53 -44.31 21.30
CA LEU A 204 9.90 -43.68 20.14
C LEU A 204 8.50 -43.14 20.47
N SER A 205 7.76 -43.82 21.34
CA SER A 205 6.40 -43.45 21.73
C SER A 205 6.45 -42.08 22.46
N GLY A 206 5.92 -41.05 21.81
CA GLY A 206 5.94 -39.66 22.30
C GLY A 206 7.05 -38.76 21.73
N ARG A 207 8.06 -39.30 21.03
CA ARG A 207 9.04 -38.49 20.27
C ARG A 207 8.59 -38.21 18.85
N VAL A 208 7.93 -39.18 18.22
CA VAL A 208 7.36 -39.03 16.87
C VAL A 208 5.86 -38.73 17.01
N PRO A 209 5.39 -37.57 16.55
CA PRO A 209 3.97 -37.24 16.58
C PRO A 209 3.16 -38.12 15.62
N LYS A 210 1.90 -38.39 15.95
CA LYS A 210 1.01 -39.18 15.08
C LYS A 210 0.49 -38.34 13.92
N LEU A 211 0.17 -38.99 12.80
CA LEU A 211 -0.51 -38.34 11.67
C LEU A 211 -1.80 -37.66 12.16
N ASN A 212 -2.06 -36.44 11.71
CA ASN A 212 -3.23 -35.61 12.08
C ASN A 212 -3.28 -35.11 13.53
N GLU A 213 -2.27 -35.39 14.35
CA GLU A 213 -2.12 -34.77 15.68
C GLU A 213 -1.73 -33.28 15.56
N ILE A 214 -2.02 -32.48 16.58
CA ILE A 214 -1.61 -31.07 16.61
C ILE A 214 -0.07 -30.99 16.72
N LEU A 215 0.54 -30.21 15.84
CA LEU A 215 1.99 -30.03 15.79
C LEU A 215 2.52 -29.44 17.12
N PRO A 216 3.68 -29.90 17.63
CA PRO A 216 4.29 -29.29 18.81
C PRO A 216 4.49 -27.79 18.65
N LYS A 217 4.20 -27.00 19.69
CA LYS A 217 4.18 -25.51 19.65
C LYS A 217 5.40 -24.88 18.96
N LYS A 218 6.60 -25.45 19.12
CA LYS A 218 7.84 -24.95 18.50
C LYS A 218 7.86 -25.16 16.99
N LEU A 219 7.42 -26.32 16.51
CA LEU A 219 7.32 -26.62 15.09
C LEU A 219 6.16 -25.86 14.47
N GLN A 220 5.03 -25.78 15.18
CA GLN A 220 3.87 -24.98 14.80
C GLN A 220 4.26 -23.51 14.58
N ALA A 221 4.95 -22.91 15.54
CA ALA A 221 5.44 -21.54 15.41
C ALA A 221 6.39 -21.40 14.21
N ARG A 222 7.29 -22.35 13.95
CA ARG A 222 8.19 -22.30 12.79
C ARG A 222 7.42 -22.33 11.47
N ARG A 223 6.40 -23.18 11.36
CA ARG A 223 5.58 -23.32 10.16
C ARG A 223 4.71 -22.08 9.92
N LEU A 224 4.12 -21.50 10.98
CA LEU A 224 3.36 -20.25 10.90
C LEU A 224 4.21 -19.02 10.59
N MET A 225 5.48 -19.04 11.00
CA MET A 225 6.44 -17.99 10.65
C MET A 225 6.91 -18.08 9.19
N ASP A 226 6.83 -19.24 8.54
CA ASP A 226 7.22 -19.40 7.15
C ASP A 226 6.13 -18.85 6.23
N GLN A 227 6.35 -17.62 5.76
CA GLN A 227 5.39 -16.87 4.97
C GLN A 227 5.84 -16.66 3.52
N LYS A 228 6.94 -17.33 3.12
CA LYS A 228 7.57 -17.08 1.82
C LYS A 228 6.61 -17.37 0.66
N ALA A 229 6.16 -18.62 0.53
CA ALA A 229 5.25 -19.03 -0.55
C ALA A 229 3.87 -18.39 -0.38
N THR A 230 3.38 -18.33 0.85
CA THR A 230 2.04 -17.83 1.17
C THR A 230 1.91 -16.33 0.86
N SER A 231 2.95 -15.52 1.08
CA SER A 231 2.93 -14.09 0.72
C SER A 231 2.88 -13.84 -0.79
N VAL A 232 3.43 -14.75 -1.60
CA VAL A 232 3.34 -14.69 -3.06
C VAL A 232 1.94 -15.05 -3.53
N ALA A 233 1.38 -16.14 -3.01
CA ALA A 233 0.00 -16.50 -3.29
C ALA A 233 -0.99 -15.38 -2.91
N ASP A 234 -0.75 -14.68 -1.79
CA ASP A 234 -1.54 -13.50 -1.40
C ASP A 234 -1.40 -12.36 -2.41
N ALA A 235 -0.19 -12.10 -2.90
CA ALA A 235 0.05 -11.06 -3.89
C ALA A 235 -0.71 -11.37 -5.19
N ALA A 236 -0.58 -12.59 -5.71
CA ALA A 236 -1.33 -13.01 -6.89
C ALA A 236 -2.84 -12.88 -6.68
N PHE A 237 -3.38 -13.38 -5.56
CA PHE A 237 -4.80 -13.28 -5.24
C PHE A 237 -5.30 -11.84 -5.12
N VAL A 238 -4.54 -10.95 -4.49
CA VAL A 238 -4.91 -9.54 -4.32
C VAL A 238 -4.83 -8.79 -5.64
N LEU A 239 -3.83 -9.06 -6.48
CA LEU A 239 -3.71 -8.43 -7.79
C LEU A 239 -4.79 -8.93 -8.75
N ASP A 240 -5.12 -10.21 -8.69
CA ASP A 240 -6.23 -10.80 -9.45
C ASP A 240 -7.58 -10.17 -9.05
N TRP A 241 -7.80 -9.97 -7.74
CA TRP A 241 -8.95 -9.23 -7.25
C TRP A 241 -8.98 -7.79 -7.78
N ILE A 242 -7.84 -7.11 -7.85
CA ILE A 242 -7.79 -5.73 -8.39
C ILE A 242 -8.07 -5.72 -9.89
N SER A 243 -7.47 -6.63 -10.66
CA SER A 243 -7.66 -6.72 -12.12
C SER A 243 -9.10 -7.12 -12.49
N SER A 244 -9.70 -8.05 -11.77
CA SER A 244 -11.11 -8.41 -11.96
C SER A 244 -12.09 -7.40 -11.35
N GLY A 245 -11.60 -6.44 -10.55
CA GLY A 245 -12.40 -5.44 -9.87
C GLY A 245 -13.06 -4.43 -10.83
N PRO A 246 -13.90 -3.52 -10.28
CA PRO A 246 -14.38 -2.39 -11.07
C PRO A 246 -13.19 -1.58 -11.60
N SER A 247 -13.37 -0.86 -12.70
CA SER A 247 -12.30 -0.03 -13.27
C SER A 247 -11.68 0.86 -12.18
N PRO A 248 -10.34 1.08 -12.22
CA PRO A 248 -9.67 1.99 -11.30
C PRO A 248 -10.40 3.35 -11.21
N LEU A 249 -10.89 3.84 -12.35
CA LEU A 249 -11.70 5.06 -12.43
C LEU A 249 -13.07 4.90 -11.77
N ASP A 250 -13.81 3.84 -12.09
CA ASP A 250 -15.14 3.58 -11.53
C ASP A 250 -15.07 3.51 -10.01
N ARG A 251 -14.01 2.92 -9.47
CA ARG A 251 -13.76 2.86 -8.03
C ARG A 251 -13.54 4.25 -7.43
N MET A 252 -12.81 5.13 -8.10
CA MET A 252 -12.65 6.51 -7.66
C MET A 252 -13.97 7.28 -7.69
N ILE A 253 -14.75 7.10 -8.76
CA ILE A 253 -16.09 7.68 -8.89
C ILE A 253 -16.97 7.16 -7.75
N GLU A 254 -16.95 5.86 -7.48
CA GLU A 254 -17.70 5.25 -6.39
C GLU A 254 -17.34 5.87 -5.04
N ILE A 255 -16.05 6.12 -4.78
CA ILE A 255 -15.60 6.77 -3.55
C ILE A 255 -16.15 8.19 -3.44
N GLU A 256 -16.13 8.99 -4.50
CA GLU A 256 -16.67 10.35 -4.48
C GLU A 256 -18.19 10.38 -4.38
N MET A 257 -18.89 9.53 -5.12
CA MET A 257 -20.35 9.37 -5.02
C MET A 257 -20.77 8.92 -3.62
N ASN A 258 -20.07 7.95 -3.03
CA ASN A 258 -20.29 7.52 -1.64
C ASN A 258 -20.02 8.65 -0.63
N ARG A 259 -19.07 9.56 -0.90
CA ARG A 259 -18.84 10.74 -0.06
C ARG A 259 -19.99 11.73 -0.16
N VAL A 260 -20.53 11.96 -1.37
CA VAL A 260 -21.68 12.84 -1.60
C VAL A 260 -22.94 12.27 -0.93
N ALA A 261 -23.23 10.97 -1.13
CA ALA A 261 -24.34 10.27 -0.50
C ALA A 261 -24.29 10.41 1.03
N ARG A 262 -23.15 10.05 1.63
CA ARG A 262 -22.94 10.21 3.08
C ARG A 262 -23.05 11.66 3.55
N HIS A 263 -22.71 12.64 2.71
CA HIS A 263 -22.83 14.05 3.09
C HIS A 263 -24.29 14.52 3.14
N LYS A 264 -25.15 14.03 2.24
CA LYS A 264 -26.59 14.33 2.23
C LYS A 264 -27.29 13.77 3.46
N ASP A 265 -27.01 12.53 3.86
CA ASP A 265 -27.67 11.90 5.02
C ASP A 265 -27.25 12.48 6.39
N ARG A 266 -26.16 13.26 6.40
CA ARG A 266 -25.59 13.79 7.65
C ARG A 266 -26.33 15.02 8.16
N SER A 267 -26.52 15.06 9.48
CA SER A 267 -27.05 16.24 10.19
C SER A 267 -26.18 17.49 9.99
N ARG A 268 -26.79 18.68 10.12
CA ARG A 268 -26.09 19.98 10.02
C ARG A 268 -24.85 20.07 10.91
N ARG A 269 -24.92 19.51 12.14
CA ARG A 269 -23.78 19.49 13.08
C ARG A 269 -22.65 18.58 12.59
N ALA A 270 -22.97 17.42 12.04
CA ALA A 270 -21.98 16.54 11.43
C ALA A 270 -21.32 17.21 10.22
N ARG A 271 -22.10 17.87 9.34
CA ARG A 271 -21.58 18.63 8.19
C ARG A 271 -20.59 19.72 8.60
N ARG A 272 -20.91 20.52 9.64
CA ARG A 272 -19.97 21.52 10.19
C ARG A 272 -18.66 20.90 10.66
N ARG A 273 -18.72 19.77 11.40
CA ARG A 273 -17.51 19.05 11.84
C ARG A 273 -16.67 18.53 10.67
N ILE A 274 -17.32 18.09 9.60
CA ILE A 274 -16.62 17.62 8.39
C ILE A 274 -15.98 18.78 7.66
N HIS A 275 -16.66 19.92 7.55
CA HIS A 275 -16.09 21.13 6.97
C HIS A 275 -14.83 21.56 7.71
N THR A 276 -14.86 21.59 9.05
CA THR A 276 -13.66 21.91 9.85
C THR A 276 -12.55 20.88 9.64
N ILE A 277 -12.89 19.59 9.54
CA ILE A 277 -11.89 18.54 9.24
C ILE A 277 -11.32 18.75 7.83
N ARG A 278 -12.13 19.10 6.82
CA ARG A 278 -11.69 19.38 5.45
C ARG A 278 -10.77 20.60 5.38
N GLU A 279 -11.09 21.67 6.10
CA GLU A 279 -10.20 22.83 6.21
C GLU A 279 -8.87 22.46 6.86
N GLU A 280 -8.89 21.64 7.93
CA GLU A 280 -7.67 21.14 8.56
C GLU A 280 -6.88 20.21 7.63
N GLU A 281 -7.55 19.35 6.87
CA GLU A 281 -6.95 18.48 5.87
C GLU A 281 -6.34 19.28 4.73
N ALA A 282 -7.02 20.32 4.23
CA ALA A 282 -6.50 21.23 3.22
C ALA A 282 -5.24 21.95 3.73
N LYS A 283 -5.29 22.52 4.96
CA LYS A 283 -4.12 23.13 5.61
C LYS A 283 -2.96 22.15 5.77
N LYS A 284 -3.24 20.89 6.12
CA LYS A 284 -2.23 19.82 6.21
C LYS A 284 -1.67 19.44 4.84
N LYS A 285 -2.51 19.37 3.80
CA LYS A 285 -2.10 19.14 2.41
C LYS A 285 -1.18 20.26 1.94
N ASP A 286 -1.55 21.52 2.19
CA ASP A 286 -0.70 22.67 1.86
C ASP A 286 0.64 22.62 2.63
N GLU A 287 0.62 22.21 3.90
CA GLU A 287 1.84 22.02 4.69
C GLU A 287 2.72 20.89 4.12
N ILE A 288 2.11 19.78 3.68
CA ILE A 288 2.80 18.67 3.01
C ILE A 288 3.40 19.16 1.70
N MET A 289 2.64 19.84 0.85
CA MET A 289 3.12 20.42 -0.42
C MET A 289 4.29 21.38 -0.19
N ARG A 290 4.19 22.27 0.81
CA ARG A 290 5.30 23.18 1.19
C ARG A 290 6.54 22.43 1.66
N ARG A 291 6.38 21.31 2.39
CA ARG A 291 7.50 20.47 2.85
C ARG A 291 8.10 19.65 1.72
N ALA A 292 7.30 19.14 0.80
CA ALA A 292 7.76 18.45 -0.40
C ALA A 292 8.53 19.39 -1.32
N ALA A 293 8.04 20.63 -1.47
CA ALA A 293 8.72 21.68 -2.23
C ALA A 293 10.15 21.96 -1.73
N LEU A 294 10.47 21.70 -0.45
CA LEU A 294 11.85 21.81 0.06
C LEU A 294 12.84 20.86 -0.62
N ALA A 295 12.37 19.77 -1.21
CA ALA A 295 13.18 18.83 -1.96
C ALA A 295 13.17 19.10 -3.47
N LEU A 296 12.11 19.74 -3.99
CA LEU A 296 11.86 19.88 -5.43
C LEU A 296 12.28 21.26 -5.99
N GLN A 297 12.07 22.33 -5.23
CA GLN A 297 12.28 23.70 -5.71
C GLN A 297 13.67 24.21 -5.38
N ASP A 298 14.19 25.08 -6.25
CA ASP A 298 15.36 25.88 -5.93
C ASP A 298 15.06 26.79 -4.74
N MET A 299 15.99 26.78 -3.79
CA MET A 299 15.94 27.68 -2.65
C MET A 299 16.27 29.08 -3.14
N SER A 300 15.38 30.05 -2.92
CA SER A 300 15.75 31.45 -3.12
C SER A 300 16.92 31.76 -2.19
N SER A 301 17.92 32.48 -2.72
CA SER A 301 19.09 32.93 -1.96
C SER A 301 18.69 33.78 -0.73
N GLU A 302 17.51 34.38 -0.78
CA GLU A 302 16.93 35.23 0.25
C GLU A 302 16.32 34.44 1.44
N ASP A 303 15.78 33.23 1.23
CA ASP A 303 15.13 32.46 2.30
C ASP A 303 16.13 31.63 3.12
N ARG A 304 16.85 32.32 4.00
CA ARG A 304 17.82 31.71 4.93
C ARG A 304 17.19 30.99 6.14
N SER A 305 15.86 30.91 6.19
CA SER A 305 15.15 30.14 7.21
C SER A 305 15.10 28.63 6.88
N ARG A 306 15.24 28.31 5.59
CA ARG A 306 15.28 26.94 5.09
C ARG A 306 16.71 26.45 5.07
N LEU A 307 16.95 25.23 5.57
CA LEU A 307 18.25 24.59 5.47
C LEU A 307 18.19 23.59 4.32
N PRO A 308 19.22 23.53 3.47
CA PRO A 308 19.22 22.60 2.37
C PRO A 308 19.28 21.17 2.88
N LEU A 309 18.65 20.24 2.17
CA LEU A 309 18.63 18.83 2.56
C LEU A 309 20.03 18.23 2.58
N SER A 310 20.20 17.13 3.31
CA SER A 310 21.47 16.41 3.32
C SER A 310 21.65 15.68 1.98
N LYS A 311 22.87 15.68 1.41
CA LYS A 311 23.17 15.01 0.14
C LYS A 311 22.77 13.53 0.18
N GLY A 312 23.07 12.84 1.28
CA GLY A 312 22.68 11.44 1.47
C GLY A 312 21.17 11.22 1.46
N THR A 313 20.38 12.16 1.98
CA THR A 313 18.92 12.07 1.89
C THR A 313 18.40 12.37 0.49
N LEU A 314 18.97 13.34 -0.22
CA LEU A 314 18.61 13.60 -1.61
C LEU A 314 18.92 12.39 -2.49
N THR A 315 20.07 11.75 -2.30
CA THR A 315 20.40 10.49 -2.96
C THR A 315 19.39 9.40 -2.61
N GLN A 316 19.01 9.27 -1.34
CA GLN A 316 17.99 8.31 -0.94
C GLN A 316 16.63 8.58 -1.60
N LEU A 317 16.20 9.85 -1.68
CA LEU A 317 14.94 10.25 -2.33
C LEU A 317 15.01 10.06 -3.84
N SER A 318 16.13 10.38 -4.46
CA SER A 318 16.44 10.10 -5.87
C SER A 318 16.26 8.61 -6.17
N MET A 319 16.80 7.75 -5.31
CA MET A 319 16.63 6.31 -5.46
C MET A 319 15.18 5.85 -5.19
N GLU A 320 14.45 6.49 -4.27
CA GLU A 320 13.05 6.14 -3.96
C GLU A 320 12.05 6.57 -5.04
N HIS A 321 12.32 7.68 -5.73
CA HIS A 321 11.39 8.30 -6.67
C HIS A 321 11.93 8.41 -8.11
N HIS A 322 13.07 7.78 -8.40
CA HIS A 322 13.74 7.80 -9.72
C HIS A 322 14.14 9.20 -10.24
N GLY A 323 14.37 10.16 -9.33
CA GLY A 323 14.81 11.52 -9.72
C GLY A 323 16.32 11.66 -9.83
N LEU A 324 16.79 12.68 -10.54
CA LEU A 324 18.19 13.08 -10.62
C LEU A 324 18.52 14.10 -9.51
N VAL A 325 19.66 13.92 -8.83
CA VAL A 325 20.13 14.91 -7.85
C VAL A 325 20.92 15.99 -8.58
N ASP A 326 20.41 17.22 -8.58
CA ASP A 326 21.09 18.40 -9.10
C ASP A 326 21.39 19.35 -7.93
N GLY A 327 22.67 19.44 -7.55
CA GLY A 327 23.12 20.24 -6.41
C GLY A 327 22.45 19.87 -5.09
N GLN A 328 21.46 20.67 -4.67
CA GLN A 328 20.73 20.53 -3.40
C GLN A 328 19.24 20.21 -3.57
N LYS A 329 18.80 19.93 -4.80
CA LYS A 329 17.42 19.59 -5.14
C LYS A 329 17.33 18.25 -5.87
N LEU A 330 16.11 17.76 -5.97
CA LEU A 330 15.74 16.61 -6.77
C LEU A 330 15.00 17.09 -8.02
N VAL A 331 15.55 16.77 -9.19
CA VAL A 331 15.05 17.14 -10.51
C VAL A 331 14.54 15.89 -11.22
N ASP A 332 13.65 16.06 -12.19
CA ASP A 332 13.12 14.97 -13.05
C ASP A 332 12.55 13.77 -12.30
N ILE A 333 11.64 14.07 -11.37
CA ILE A 333 10.84 13.04 -10.72
C ILE A 333 9.59 12.78 -11.57
N ASP A 334 9.74 11.98 -12.62
CA ASP A 334 8.67 11.75 -13.60
C ASP A 334 7.40 11.20 -12.94
N GLN A 335 7.52 10.24 -12.02
CA GLN A 335 6.39 9.69 -11.27
C GLN A 335 5.57 10.75 -10.51
N VAL A 336 6.22 11.76 -9.93
CA VAL A 336 5.53 12.81 -9.16
C VAL A 336 4.89 13.84 -10.09
N LYS A 337 5.52 14.13 -11.23
CA LYS A 337 4.97 15.02 -12.26
C LYS A 337 3.73 14.38 -12.88
N GLU A 338 3.85 13.14 -13.36
CA GLU A 338 2.75 12.35 -13.94
C GLU A 338 1.57 12.23 -12.98
N LEU A 339 1.84 11.92 -11.71
CA LEU A 339 0.78 11.85 -10.69
C LEU A 339 0.06 13.19 -10.50
N LYS A 340 0.79 14.31 -10.50
CA LYS A 340 0.20 15.66 -10.36
C LYS A 340 -0.66 16.02 -11.56
N ASP A 341 -0.21 15.69 -12.76
CA ASP A 341 -0.97 15.91 -13.98
C ASP A 341 -2.23 15.05 -14.03
N ALA A 342 -2.13 13.77 -13.64
CA ALA A 342 -3.27 12.87 -13.53
C ALA A 342 -4.28 13.32 -12.45
N ILE A 343 -3.81 13.83 -11.30
CA ILE A 343 -4.67 14.44 -10.28
C ILE A 343 -5.41 15.66 -10.83
N LYS A 344 -4.73 16.53 -11.58
CA LYS A 344 -5.35 17.71 -12.19
C LYS A 344 -6.42 17.33 -13.21
N GLN A 345 -6.15 16.33 -14.04
CA GLN A 345 -7.13 15.79 -15.00
C GLN A 345 -8.33 15.16 -14.28
N TRP A 346 -8.08 14.41 -13.19
CA TRP A 346 -9.15 13.87 -12.34
C TRP A 346 -10.02 14.96 -11.71
N GLU A 347 -9.41 16.00 -11.14
CA GLU A 347 -10.14 17.12 -10.53
C GLU A 347 -10.98 17.88 -11.56
N ALA A 348 -10.54 17.94 -12.81
CA ALA A 348 -11.32 18.50 -13.91
C ALA A 348 -12.47 17.58 -14.36
N PHE A 349 -12.25 16.27 -14.34
CA PHE A 349 -13.24 15.26 -14.73
C PHE A 349 -14.37 15.10 -13.70
N VAL A 350 -14.03 15.16 -12.41
CA VAL A 350 -15.01 14.92 -11.32
C VAL A 350 -15.70 16.19 -10.91
N HIS A 351 -16.64 16.61 -11.73
CA HIS A 351 -17.66 17.54 -11.31
C HIS A 351 -18.92 16.77 -10.90
N VAL A 352 -19.07 16.49 -9.60
CA VAL A 352 -20.28 15.86 -9.06
C VAL A 352 -21.21 16.94 -8.52
N ASP A 353 -22.27 17.24 -9.26
CA ASP A 353 -23.31 18.15 -8.82
C ASP A 353 -24.07 17.59 -7.63
N MET A 354 -23.77 18.14 -6.45
CA MET A 354 -24.42 17.75 -5.21
C MET A 354 -25.94 18.00 -5.23
N SER A 355 -26.44 18.94 -6.04
CA SER A 355 -27.87 19.20 -6.17
C SER A 355 -28.60 18.06 -6.88
N ASN A 356 -28.02 17.56 -7.97
CA ASN A 356 -28.68 16.62 -8.89
C ASN A 356 -28.47 15.14 -8.52
N PHE A 357 -27.58 14.83 -7.57
CA PHE A 357 -27.28 13.46 -7.17
C PHE A 357 -28.46 12.76 -6.44
N ASP A 358 -29.08 11.74 -7.04
CA ASP A 358 -30.07 10.90 -6.36
C ASP A 358 -29.36 9.85 -5.46
N THR A 359 -29.51 10.02 -4.15
CA THR A 359 -28.90 9.12 -3.15
C THR A 359 -29.52 7.73 -3.14
N ASP A 360 -30.81 7.64 -3.42
CA ASP A 360 -31.56 6.39 -3.28
C ASP A 360 -31.31 5.50 -4.50
N GLU A 361 -31.28 6.10 -5.71
CA GLU A 361 -30.85 5.41 -6.93
C GLU A 361 -29.42 4.87 -6.78
N TRP A 362 -28.49 5.69 -6.29
CA TRP A 362 -27.10 5.27 -6.04
C TRP A 362 -27.00 4.12 -5.03
N ASN A 363 -27.70 4.21 -3.90
CA ASN A 363 -27.68 3.17 -2.88
C ASN A 363 -28.29 1.85 -3.40
N ARG A 364 -29.34 1.93 -4.22
CA ARG A 364 -29.94 0.76 -4.89
C ARG A 364 -28.96 0.14 -5.88
N ARG A 365 -28.30 0.94 -6.72
CA ARG A 365 -27.25 0.47 -7.65
C ARG A 365 -26.17 -0.31 -6.90
N GLN A 366 -25.67 0.25 -5.80
CA GLN A 366 -24.65 -0.40 -4.97
C GLN A 366 -25.13 -1.68 -4.29
N TYR A 367 -26.39 -1.73 -3.88
CA TYR A 367 -26.98 -2.92 -3.28
C TYR A 367 -27.09 -4.06 -4.30
N VAL A 368 -27.63 -3.78 -5.50
CA VAL A 368 -27.79 -4.75 -6.59
C VAL A 368 -26.43 -5.33 -6.99
N VAL A 369 -25.43 -4.49 -7.20
CA VAL A 369 -24.06 -4.91 -7.50
C VAL A 369 -23.50 -5.85 -6.43
N ARG A 370 -23.55 -5.44 -5.16
CA ARG A 370 -22.98 -6.24 -4.06
C ARG A 370 -23.75 -7.53 -3.81
N ALA A 371 -25.05 -7.57 -4.10
CA ALA A 371 -25.85 -8.78 -4.01
C ALA A 371 -25.43 -9.79 -5.08
N ALA A 372 -25.29 -9.34 -6.34
CA ALA A 372 -24.83 -10.15 -7.45
C ALA A 372 -23.41 -10.70 -7.22
N GLU A 373 -22.46 -9.86 -6.81
CA GLU A 373 -21.08 -10.30 -6.49
C GLU A 373 -21.06 -11.37 -5.40
N ARG A 374 -21.83 -11.19 -4.31
CA ARG A 374 -21.90 -12.17 -3.21
C ARG A 374 -22.50 -13.50 -3.66
N GLN A 375 -23.51 -13.44 -4.53
CA GLN A 375 -24.14 -14.64 -5.06
C GLN A 375 -23.16 -15.41 -5.95
N ALA A 376 -22.47 -14.74 -6.88
CA ALA A 376 -21.47 -15.35 -7.74
C ALA A 376 -20.31 -15.98 -6.93
N ILE A 377 -19.83 -15.28 -5.89
CA ILE A 377 -18.79 -15.82 -4.98
C ILE A 377 -19.31 -17.07 -4.25
N LYS A 378 -20.56 -17.07 -3.81
CA LYS A 378 -21.16 -18.21 -3.12
C LYS A 378 -21.30 -19.42 -4.06
N GLU A 379 -21.81 -19.21 -5.26
CA GLU A 379 -21.96 -20.24 -6.29
C GLU A 379 -20.59 -20.82 -6.69
N TRP A 380 -19.55 -19.98 -6.79
CA TRP A 380 -18.18 -20.46 -7.04
C TRP A 380 -17.72 -21.44 -5.96
N PHE A 381 -17.83 -21.08 -4.68
CA PHE A 381 -17.35 -21.93 -3.58
C PHE A 381 -18.26 -23.13 -3.29
N GLU A 382 -19.40 -23.26 -3.96
CA GLU A 382 -20.20 -24.49 -3.97
C GLU A 382 -19.65 -25.49 -4.99
N GLU A 383 -19.00 -25.01 -6.06
CA GLU A 383 -18.43 -25.82 -7.15
C GLU A 383 -16.92 -26.11 -6.96
N TYR A 384 -16.17 -25.15 -6.40
CA TYR A 384 -14.71 -25.21 -6.27
C TYR A 384 -14.22 -24.96 -4.84
N ASP A 385 -13.21 -25.71 -4.41
CA ASP A 385 -12.56 -25.53 -3.10
C ASP A 385 -11.50 -24.42 -3.09
N ALA A 386 -11.11 -23.91 -4.26
CA ALA A 386 -10.03 -22.94 -4.44
C ALA A 386 -10.54 -21.64 -5.11
N PRO A 387 -9.96 -20.47 -4.78
CA PRO A 387 -10.39 -19.19 -5.36
C PRO A 387 -9.97 -18.99 -6.82
N THR A 388 -9.02 -19.79 -7.30
CA THR A 388 -8.49 -19.73 -8.66
C THR A 388 -8.32 -21.15 -9.16
N THR A 389 -8.81 -21.41 -10.37
CA THR A 389 -8.57 -22.65 -11.12
C THR A 389 -7.60 -22.37 -12.25
N GLU A 390 -7.21 -23.39 -13.02
CA GLU A 390 -6.35 -23.21 -14.19
C GLU A 390 -7.01 -22.35 -15.28
N TYR A 391 -8.35 -22.32 -15.34
CA TYR A 391 -9.10 -21.69 -16.42
C TYR A 391 -9.81 -20.40 -15.99
N ASP A 392 -10.18 -20.29 -14.73
CA ASP A 392 -11.04 -19.19 -14.26
C ASP A 392 -10.76 -18.80 -12.79
N SER A 393 -11.21 -17.61 -12.40
CA SER A 393 -11.09 -17.05 -11.06
C SER A 393 -12.47 -16.70 -10.49
N VAL A 394 -12.64 -16.84 -9.16
CA VAL A 394 -13.80 -16.31 -8.42
C VAL A 394 -14.12 -14.88 -8.85
N TRP A 395 -13.06 -14.10 -9.05
CA TRP A 395 -13.19 -12.68 -9.26
C TRP A 395 -13.66 -12.35 -10.68
N ASN A 396 -13.30 -13.14 -11.68
CA ASN A 396 -13.85 -13.01 -13.04
C ASN A 396 -15.35 -13.25 -13.02
N ARG A 397 -15.83 -14.36 -12.43
CA ARG A 397 -17.27 -14.62 -12.31
C ARG A 397 -18.00 -13.53 -11.52
N ALA A 398 -17.39 -13.04 -10.44
CA ALA A 398 -17.95 -11.92 -9.68
C ALA A 398 -17.99 -10.62 -10.51
N ALA A 399 -16.99 -10.38 -11.37
CA ALA A 399 -16.94 -9.25 -12.27
C ALA A 399 -18.04 -9.32 -13.33
N GLU A 400 -18.20 -10.48 -13.98
CA GLU A 400 -19.25 -10.74 -14.96
C GLU A 400 -20.64 -10.54 -14.34
N ALA A 401 -20.88 -11.11 -13.16
CA ALA A 401 -22.14 -10.95 -12.43
C ALA A 401 -22.41 -9.49 -12.03
N ARG A 402 -21.37 -8.73 -11.69
CA ARG A 402 -21.49 -7.30 -11.44
C ARG A 402 -21.88 -6.55 -12.72
N GLU A 403 -21.21 -6.82 -13.83
CA GLU A 403 -21.45 -6.12 -15.10
C GLU A 403 -22.84 -6.40 -15.66
N THR A 404 -23.33 -7.64 -15.57
CA THR A 404 -24.70 -7.98 -15.95
C THR A 404 -25.72 -7.25 -15.08
N ALA A 405 -25.54 -7.30 -13.75
CA ALA A 405 -26.43 -6.61 -12.82
C ALA A 405 -26.42 -5.08 -13.00
N LEU A 406 -25.28 -4.49 -13.39
CA LEU A 406 -25.19 -3.07 -13.74
C LEU A 406 -25.95 -2.74 -15.03
N LYS A 407 -25.79 -3.56 -16.08
CA LYS A 407 -26.53 -3.39 -17.35
C LYS A 407 -28.04 -3.46 -17.12
N ASP A 408 -28.51 -4.47 -16.38
CA ASP A 408 -29.93 -4.64 -16.06
C ASP A 408 -30.47 -3.42 -15.28
N PHE A 409 -29.71 -2.94 -14.30
CA PHE A 409 -30.09 -1.75 -13.53
C PHE A 409 -30.11 -0.46 -14.39
N GLU A 410 -29.15 -0.31 -15.30
CA GLU A 410 -29.05 0.82 -16.21
C GLU A 410 -30.20 0.82 -17.24
N GLU A 411 -30.59 -0.35 -17.75
CA GLU A 411 -31.77 -0.50 -18.60
C GLU A 411 -33.05 -0.15 -17.83
N GLU A 412 -33.22 -0.66 -16.62
CA GLU A 412 -34.38 -0.31 -15.77
C GLU A 412 -34.46 1.20 -15.48
N THR A 413 -33.34 1.83 -15.16
CA THR A 413 -33.29 3.27 -14.86
C THR A 413 -33.52 4.10 -16.12
N LYS A 414 -33.01 3.67 -17.28
CA LYS A 414 -33.29 4.29 -18.57
C LYS A 414 -34.78 4.24 -18.89
N VAL A 415 -35.43 3.09 -18.76
CA VAL A 415 -36.89 2.96 -18.97
C VAL A 415 -37.67 3.89 -18.02
N LYS A 416 -37.29 3.97 -16.74
CA LYS A 416 -37.91 4.89 -15.77
C LYS A 416 -37.69 6.36 -16.17
N ARG A 417 -36.50 6.73 -16.63
CA ARG A 417 -36.19 8.09 -17.10
C ARG A 417 -36.96 8.45 -18.37
N GLU A 418 -37.09 7.53 -19.33
CA GLU A 418 -37.89 7.74 -20.54
C GLU A 418 -39.38 7.92 -20.22
N GLN A 419 -39.93 7.14 -19.30
CA GLN A 419 -41.30 7.32 -18.80
C GLN A 419 -41.49 8.69 -18.12
N GLN A 420 -40.52 9.12 -17.30
CA GLN A 420 -40.54 10.46 -16.68
C GLN A 420 -40.37 11.59 -17.71
N ARG A 421 -39.56 11.40 -18.76
CA ARG A 421 -39.42 12.37 -19.85
C ARG A 421 -40.72 12.48 -20.64
N ALA A 422 -41.36 11.36 -20.96
CA ALA A 422 -42.67 11.34 -21.62
C ALA A 422 -43.73 12.07 -20.78
N SER A 423 -43.82 11.79 -19.48
CA SER A 423 -44.77 12.48 -18.60
C SER A 423 -44.49 13.98 -18.49
N ARG A 424 -43.22 14.40 -18.39
CA ARG A 424 -42.84 15.83 -18.39
C ARG A 424 -43.17 16.53 -19.69
N ARG A 425 -42.96 15.89 -20.84
CA ARG A 425 -43.33 16.43 -22.17
C ARG A 425 -44.85 16.60 -22.28
N GLU A 426 -45.63 15.64 -21.77
CA GLU A 426 -47.09 15.76 -21.71
C GLU A 426 -47.54 16.91 -20.79
N GLU A 427 -46.96 17.03 -19.60
CA GLU A 427 -47.25 18.11 -18.65
C GLU A 427 -46.88 19.50 -19.21
N ALA A 428 -45.71 19.63 -19.83
CA ALA A 428 -45.29 20.87 -20.46
C ALA A 428 -46.21 21.26 -21.63
N SER A 429 -46.66 20.29 -22.43
CA SER A 429 -47.65 20.53 -23.48
C SER A 429 -48.97 21.04 -22.90
N LYS A 430 -49.45 20.50 -21.78
CA LYS A 430 -50.68 20.95 -21.10
C LYS A 430 -50.51 22.36 -20.53
N GLN A 431 -49.39 22.64 -19.86
CA GLN A 431 -49.10 23.99 -19.34
C GLN A 431 -48.98 25.03 -20.46
N ALA A 432 -48.42 24.65 -21.61
CA ALA A 432 -48.34 25.51 -22.79
C ALA A 432 -49.72 25.82 -23.39
N GLU A 433 -50.65 24.84 -23.41
CA GLU A 433 -52.05 25.08 -23.80
C GLU A 433 -52.74 26.08 -22.86
N GLU A 434 -52.60 25.89 -21.55
CA GLU A 434 -53.16 26.78 -20.53
C GLU A 434 -52.57 28.19 -20.62
N ALA A 435 -51.26 28.33 -20.84
CA ALA A 435 -50.61 29.63 -21.04
C ALA A 435 -51.09 30.32 -22.33
N ALA A 436 -51.22 29.57 -23.43
CA ALA A 436 -51.70 30.08 -24.71
C ALA A 436 -53.15 30.57 -24.62
N THR A 437 -54.03 29.81 -23.96
CA THR A 437 -55.44 30.20 -23.73
C THR A 437 -55.53 31.47 -22.88
N GLN A 438 -54.80 31.56 -21.76
CA GLN A 438 -54.77 32.77 -20.94
C GLN A 438 -54.24 33.99 -21.70
N GLN A 439 -53.20 33.83 -22.53
CA GLN A 439 -52.70 34.93 -23.34
C GLN A 439 -53.67 35.33 -24.45
N HIS A 440 -54.35 34.37 -25.06
CA HIS A 440 -55.38 34.65 -26.06
C HIS A 440 -56.52 35.46 -25.46
N GLU A 441 -57.00 35.09 -24.26
CA GLU A 441 -58.03 35.86 -23.54
C GLU A 441 -57.59 37.29 -23.25
N LYS A 442 -56.35 37.49 -22.80
CA LYS A 442 -55.76 38.83 -22.58
C LYS A 442 -55.67 39.63 -23.88
N ARG A 443 -55.29 39.01 -25.00
CA ARG A 443 -55.16 39.66 -26.32
C ARG A 443 -56.51 39.98 -26.96
N LYS A 444 -57.53 39.14 -26.76
CA LYS A 444 -58.90 39.39 -27.23
C LYS A 444 -59.47 40.69 -26.67
N ALA A 445 -59.01 41.13 -25.51
CA ALA A 445 -59.39 42.41 -24.91
C ALA A 445 -58.71 43.65 -25.54
N THR A 446 -57.67 43.49 -26.37
CA THR A 446 -56.80 44.60 -26.84
C THR A 446 -56.85 44.91 -28.35
N GLY A 447 -57.54 44.13 -29.17
CA GLY A 447 -57.82 44.51 -30.58
C GLY A 447 -58.16 43.34 -31.52
N PRO A 448 -58.68 43.62 -32.75
CA PRO A 448 -59.20 42.60 -33.68
C PRO A 448 -58.14 41.84 -34.50
N GLU A 449 -56.85 42.15 -34.39
CA GLU A 449 -55.76 41.50 -35.15
C GLU A 449 -55.04 40.38 -34.37
N ALA A 450 -55.74 39.63 -33.53
CA ALA A 450 -55.13 38.53 -32.79
C ALA A 450 -54.96 37.27 -33.67
N PRO A 451 -53.81 36.57 -33.61
CA PRO A 451 -53.65 35.26 -34.25
C PRO A 451 -54.63 34.24 -33.67
N SER A 452 -55.01 33.24 -34.48
CA SER A 452 -55.94 32.19 -34.05
C SER A 452 -55.44 31.47 -32.79
N LEU A 453 -56.34 31.15 -31.87
CA LEU A 453 -56.03 30.42 -30.63
C LEU A 453 -55.24 29.13 -30.91
N GLU A 454 -55.60 28.40 -31.96
CA GLU A 454 -54.92 27.17 -32.37
C GLU A 454 -53.46 27.42 -32.77
N GLN A 455 -53.20 28.53 -33.47
CA GLN A 455 -51.84 28.92 -33.85
C GLN A 455 -51.01 29.30 -32.63
N MET A 456 -51.60 29.98 -31.65
CA MET A 456 -50.90 30.29 -30.40
C MET A 456 -50.63 29.01 -29.58
N ILE A 457 -51.60 28.10 -29.45
CA ILE A 457 -51.38 26.81 -28.75
C ILE A 457 -50.23 26.03 -29.41
N ALA A 458 -50.23 25.92 -30.74
CA ALA A 458 -49.16 25.22 -31.47
C ALA A 458 -47.79 25.88 -31.25
N GLN A 459 -47.72 27.22 -31.26
CA GLN A 459 -46.48 27.96 -31.01
C GLN A 459 -45.96 27.76 -29.58
N TYR A 460 -46.83 27.87 -28.57
CA TYR A 460 -46.45 27.69 -27.17
C TYR A 460 -46.01 26.25 -26.88
N LYS A 461 -46.72 25.25 -27.40
CA LYS A 461 -46.32 23.84 -27.28
C LYS A 461 -44.96 23.59 -27.90
N LYS A 462 -44.74 24.09 -29.12
CA LYS A 462 -43.48 23.93 -29.82
C LYS A 462 -42.34 24.57 -29.03
N ALA A 463 -42.50 25.81 -28.58
CA ALA A 463 -41.49 26.49 -27.77
C ALA A 463 -41.18 25.73 -26.47
N ALA A 464 -42.20 25.21 -25.76
CA ALA A 464 -42.00 24.43 -24.55
C ALA A 464 -41.27 23.09 -24.79
N LEU A 465 -41.55 22.42 -25.91
CA LEU A 465 -40.87 21.19 -26.29
C LEU A 465 -39.42 21.46 -26.72
N ASP A 466 -39.18 22.52 -27.50
CA ASP A 466 -37.84 22.92 -27.94
C ASP A 466 -36.96 23.28 -26.71
N GLU A 467 -37.51 23.98 -25.71
CA GLU A 467 -36.80 24.28 -24.45
C GLU A 467 -36.42 23.02 -23.67
N LEU A 468 -37.32 22.04 -23.57
CA LEU A 468 -37.04 20.75 -22.92
C LEU A 468 -35.98 19.95 -23.69
N GLU A 469 -36.03 19.95 -25.02
CA GLU A 469 -35.04 19.28 -25.86
C GLU A 469 -33.65 19.90 -25.67
N VAL A 470 -33.55 21.22 -25.57
CA VAL A 470 -32.28 21.90 -25.26
C VAL A 470 -31.76 21.50 -23.88
N GLN A 471 -32.62 21.42 -22.85
CA GLN A 471 -32.21 20.96 -21.51
C GLN A 471 -31.76 19.50 -21.51
N GLU A 472 -32.46 18.62 -22.23
CA GLU A 472 -32.09 17.21 -22.36
C GLU A 472 -30.75 17.04 -23.12
N ASN A 473 -30.53 17.82 -24.18
CA ASN A 473 -29.28 17.82 -24.93
C ASN A 473 -28.11 18.38 -24.11
N GLN A 474 -28.34 19.40 -23.28
CA GLN A 474 -27.33 19.90 -22.33
C GLN A 474 -26.95 18.82 -21.30
N ALA A 475 -27.94 18.16 -20.69
CA ALA A 475 -27.69 17.07 -19.76
C ALA A 475 -26.94 15.89 -20.42
N ALA A 476 -27.25 15.57 -21.68
CA ALA A 476 -26.56 14.53 -22.44
C ALA A 476 -25.12 14.94 -22.82
N ALA A 477 -24.86 16.23 -23.07
CA ALA A 477 -23.51 16.73 -23.34
C ALA A 477 -22.62 16.67 -22.10
N ASP A 478 -23.17 16.97 -20.92
CA ASP A 478 -22.44 16.88 -19.64
C ASP A 478 -22.03 15.42 -19.30
N GLU A 479 -22.79 14.43 -19.76
CA GLU A 479 -22.45 13.00 -19.63
C GLU A 479 -21.29 12.55 -20.55
N GLN A 480 -20.93 13.34 -21.57
CA GLN A 480 -19.92 12.97 -22.59
C GLN A 480 -18.50 13.49 -22.30
N ASN A 481 -18.20 13.94 -21.08
CA ASN A 481 -16.83 14.33 -20.75
C ASN A 481 -15.86 13.17 -21.05
N PRO A 482 -14.86 13.38 -21.94
CA PRO A 482 -13.99 12.29 -22.36
C PRO A 482 -13.25 11.74 -21.15
N LYS A 483 -13.29 10.42 -21.03
CA LYS A 483 -12.56 9.69 -19.99
C LYS A 483 -11.07 10.02 -20.10
N PRO A 484 -10.36 10.30 -18.99
CA PRO A 484 -8.91 10.54 -19.05
C PRO A 484 -8.16 9.33 -19.62
N ASP A 485 -7.13 9.56 -20.45
CA ASP A 485 -6.39 8.49 -21.13
C ASP A 485 -5.77 7.47 -20.16
N TRP A 486 -5.38 7.91 -18.96
CA TRP A 486 -4.77 7.05 -17.94
C TRP A 486 -5.79 6.20 -17.16
N ALA A 487 -7.09 6.43 -17.35
CA ALA A 487 -8.13 5.81 -16.54
C ALA A 487 -8.22 4.29 -16.70
N ASP A 488 -7.75 3.76 -17.84
CA ASP A 488 -7.72 2.32 -18.14
C ASP A 488 -6.32 1.71 -18.01
N ALA A 489 -5.31 2.50 -17.60
CA ALA A 489 -3.98 1.97 -17.37
C ALA A 489 -3.97 1.09 -16.11
N ARG A 490 -3.87 -0.23 -16.31
CA ARG A 490 -3.81 -1.25 -15.24
C ARG A 490 -2.48 -1.99 -15.15
N GLU A 491 -1.47 -1.58 -15.93
CA GLU A 491 -0.18 -2.25 -15.93
C GLU A 491 0.47 -2.19 -14.53
N ILE A 492 0.56 -3.34 -13.86
CA ILE A 492 1.18 -3.47 -12.54
C ILE A 492 2.52 -4.15 -12.72
N LYS A 493 3.60 -3.48 -12.32
CA LYS A 493 4.97 -4.01 -12.45
C LYS A 493 5.38 -4.67 -11.15
N MET A 494 5.76 -5.94 -11.22
CA MET A 494 6.21 -6.72 -10.07
C MET A 494 7.67 -7.15 -10.24
N TYR A 495 8.53 -6.74 -9.32
CA TYR A 495 9.95 -7.07 -9.36
C TYR A 495 10.32 -8.08 -8.27
N TRP A 496 11.07 -9.11 -8.64
CA TRP A 496 11.40 -10.26 -7.79
C TRP A 496 12.87 -10.35 -7.43
N ALA A 497 13.20 -10.60 -6.16
CA ALA A 497 14.57 -10.93 -5.78
C ALA A 497 15.05 -12.24 -6.43
N ASP A 498 14.15 -13.21 -6.57
CA ASP A 498 14.33 -14.46 -7.31
C ASP A 498 13.08 -14.71 -8.15
N LEU A 499 13.24 -14.81 -9.47
CA LEU A 499 12.10 -15.00 -10.40
C LEU A 499 11.37 -16.32 -10.15
N ASN A 500 12.05 -17.34 -9.60
CA ASN A 500 11.42 -18.61 -9.26
C ASN A 500 10.39 -18.47 -8.14
N ASP A 501 10.51 -17.44 -7.30
CA ASP A 501 9.55 -17.20 -6.23
C ASP A 501 8.18 -16.79 -6.78
N GLY A 502 8.12 -16.27 -8.01
CA GLY A 502 6.85 -16.01 -8.71
C GLY A 502 6.04 -17.28 -9.03
N LEU A 503 6.68 -18.45 -9.04
CA LEU A 503 6.04 -19.75 -9.29
C LEU A 503 5.28 -20.29 -8.07
N PHE A 504 5.38 -19.65 -6.90
CA PHE A 504 4.59 -20.05 -5.73
C PHE A 504 3.10 -19.70 -5.89
N ALA A 505 2.74 -18.83 -6.82
CA ALA A 505 1.36 -18.60 -7.21
C ALA A 505 0.97 -19.53 -8.36
N ALA A 506 -0.26 -20.05 -8.31
CA ALA A 506 -0.77 -20.93 -9.37
C ALA A 506 -0.97 -20.19 -10.69
N ALA A 507 -1.46 -18.95 -10.63
CA ALA A 507 -1.67 -18.08 -11.79
C ALA A 507 -1.49 -16.61 -11.38
N TRP A 508 -1.25 -15.76 -12.37
CA TRP A 508 -1.17 -14.30 -12.24
C TRP A 508 -2.14 -13.64 -13.24
N PRO A 509 -2.73 -12.48 -12.91
CA PRO A 509 -3.55 -11.73 -13.85
C PRO A 509 -2.68 -11.20 -15.02
N GLN A 510 -3.29 -11.04 -16.20
CA GLN A 510 -2.59 -10.66 -17.43
C GLN A 510 -1.95 -9.26 -17.35
N ASP A 511 -2.50 -8.38 -16.51
CA ASP A 511 -2.02 -7.00 -16.33
C ASP A 511 -0.71 -6.90 -15.51
N VAL A 512 -0.24 -8.02 -14.95
CA VAL A 512 0.97 -8.04 -14.10
C VAL A 512 2.20 -8.38 -14.92
N VAL A 513 3.09 -7.40 -15.04
CA VAL A 513 4.38 -7.56 -15.71
C VAL A 513 5.44 -7.91 -14.68
N HIS A 514 6.08 -9.07 -14.85
CA HIS A 514 7.14 -9.52 -13.96
C HIS A 514 8.53 -9.06 -14.43
N GLY A 515 9.38 -8.67 -13.49
CA GLY A 515 10.77 -8.33 -13.73
C GLY A 515 11.68 -8.83 -12.61
N GLN A 516 12.99 -8.86 -12.87
CA GLN A 516 13.97 -9.11 -11.82
C GLN A 516 14.18 -7.83 -11.02
N LEU A 517 14.06 -7.91 -9.70
CA LEU A 517 14.48 -6.86 -8.80
C LEU A 517 15.98 -6.70 -8.98
N ALA A 518 16.44 -5.47 -9.29
CA ALA A 518 17.85 -5.26 -9.53
C ALA A 518 18.64 -5.83 -8.34
N PRO A 519 19.69 -6.65 -8.61
CA PRO A 519 20.50 -7.23 -7.56
C PRO A 519 20.96 -6.10 -6.64
N TYR A 520 21.26 -6.42 -5.38
CA TYR A 520 21.74 -5.48 -4.36
C TYR A 520 23.06 -4.81 -4.77
N GLY A 521 23.00 -3.97 -5.79
CA GLY A 521 24.04 -3.08 -6.21
C GLY A 521 23.99 -1.93 -5.25
N VAL A 522 25.09 -1.69 -4.56
CA VAL A 522 25.40 -0.36 -4.04
C VAL A 522 25.23 0.58 -5.22
N ALA A 523 24.07 1.24 -5.32
CA ALA A 523 23.79 2.15 -6.41
C ALA A 523 24.89 3.20 -6.39
N LYS A 524 25.73 3.20 -7.43
CA LYS A 524 26.59 4.34 -7.71
C LYS A 524 25.62 5.43 -8.13
N ALA A 525 25.25 6.31 -7.19
CA ALA A 525 24.51 7.51 -7.54
C ALA A 525 25.36 8.25 -8.58
N LEU A 526 24.86 8.29 -9.83
CA LEU A 526 25.49 9.07 -10.90
C LEU A 526 25.30 10.54 -10.51
N VAL A 527 26.29 11.10 -9.81
CA VAL A 527 26.31 12.52 -9.51
C VAL A 527 26.76 13.21 -10.80
N ARG A 528 25.84 13.90 -11.49
CA ARG A 528 26.24 14.92 -12.46
C ARG A 528 26.84 16.06 -11.65
N GLU A 529 28.16 16.05 -11.45
CA GLU A 529 28.86 17.25 -11.00
C GLU A 529 28.93 18.16 -12.23
N THR A 530 28.11 19.22 -12.25
CA THR A 530 28.28 20.33 -13.18
C THR A 530 29.62 20.99 -12.87
N GLU A 531 30.48 21.14 -13.88
CA GLU A 531 31.89 21.56 -13.78
C GLU A 531 32.10 23.00 -13.24
N ASP A 532 31.03 23.73 -12.91
CA ASP A 532 31.04 25.15 -12.51
C ASP A 532 31.74 25.49 -11.18
N ARG A 533 32.50 24.57 -10.57
CA ARG A 533 33.17 24.82 -9.28
C ARG A 533 34.62 24.38 -9.14
N VAL A 534 35.27 23.96 -10.22
CA VAL A 534 36.74 23.86 -10.23
C VAL A 534 37.32 25.18 -10.77
N ILE A 535 37.05 26.27 -10.07
CA ILE A 535 38.00 27.38 -10.04
C ILE A 535 38.89 27.04 -8.85
N GLU A 536 39.93 26.24 -9.10
CA GLU A 536 41.05 26.14 -8.18
C GLU A 536 41.60 27.54 -8.00
N GLU A 537 41.66 27.98 -6.74
CA GLU A 537 42.51 29.07 -6.28
C GLU A 537 43.96 28.70 -6.67
N LEU A 538 44.35 29.11 -7.88
CA LEU A 538 45.74 29.14 -8.30
C LEU A 538 46.46 30.16 -7.42
N PRO A 539 47.60 29.81 -6.78
CA PRO A 539 48.48 30.81 -6.20
C PRO A 539 49.07 31.69 -7.31
N ASP A 540 49.00 33.02 -7.13
CA ASP A 540 49.31 34.10 -8.07
C ASP A 540 50.79 34.22 -8.53
N ASP A 541 51.58 33.15 -8.51
CA ASP A 541 53.03 33.24 -8.74
C ASP A 541 53.54 32.32 -9.85
N TYR A 542 53.19 32.53 -11.13
CA TYR A 542 54.03 32.04 -12.24
C TYR A 542 53.99 32.96 -13.47
N GLU A 543 55.20 33.27 -13.93
CA GLU A 543 55.58 34.20 -15.00
C GLU A 543 55.03 33.82 -16.39
N GLU A 544 54.85 34.86 -17.21
CA GLU A 544 54.49 34.80 -18.62
C GLU A 544 55.48 33.97 -19.44
N GLY A 545 55.02 32.85 -20.00
CA GLY A 545 55.82 32.01 -20.88
C GLY A 545 54.99 31.04 -21.71
N GLN A 546 54.59 31.50 -22.91
CA GLN A 546 54.15 30.73 -24.09
C GLN A 546 53.92 29.22 -23.92
N VAL A 547 52.66 28.77 -23.91
CA VAL A 547 52.30 27.41 -24.33
C VAL A 547 51.01 27.43 -25.16
N ALA A 548 51.09 26.73 -26.28
CA ALA A 548 50.12 26.66 -27.36
C ALA A 548 48.75 26.07 -26.95
N ALA A 549 47.73 26.56 -27.64
CA ALA A 549 46.35 26.08 -27.58
C ALA A 549 46.25 24.59 -27.92
N ALA A 550 46.08 23.76 -26.90
CA ALA A 550 45.61 22.40 -27.03
C ALA A 550 44.18 22.36 -26.48
N GLU A 551 43.21 22.06 -27.35
CA GLU A 551 41.81 21.79 -27.00
C GLU A 551 41.76 20.62 -25.99
N GLN A 552 41.68 20.94 -24.70
CA GLN A 552 41.46 19.95 -23.66
C GLN A 552 39.97 19.61 -23.65
N GLN A 553 39.62 18.46 -24.22
CA GLN A 553 38.32 17.86 -24.00
C GLN A 553 38.13 17.62 -22.49
N PRO A 554 37.01 18.05 -21.88
CA PRO A 554 36.76 17.87 -20.46
C PRO A 554 36.75 16.37 -20.13
N ARG A 555 37.75 15.94 -19.34
CA ARG A 555 37.82 14.56 -18.85
C ARG A 555 36.84 14.39 -17.70
N ARG A 556 35.69 13.84 -18.03
CA ARG A 556 34.64 13.39 -17.10
C ARG A 556 35.21 12.36 -16.12
N LEU A 557 35.47 12.76 -14.88
CA LEU A 557 35.93 11.87 -13.82
C LEU A 557 34.77 11.48 -12.88
N GLU A 558 34.39 10.21 -12.91
CA GLU A 558 33.36 9.66 -12.03
C GLU A 558 33.97 9.24 -10.68
N ILE A 559 33.74 10.04 -9.62
CA ILE A 559 34.28 9.74 -8.29
C ILE A 559 33.21 9.10 -7.38
N VAL A 560 33.48 7.87 -6.90
CA VAL A 560 32.58 7.07 -6.06
C VAL A 560 32.82 7.34 -4.56
N LYS A 561 31.81 7.84 -3.81
CA LYS A 561 32.02 8.33 -2.41
C LYS A 561 31.34 7.58 -1.24
N SER A 562 30.48 6.57 -1.42
CA SER A 562 29.98 5.81 -0.24
C SER A 562 29.22 4.53 -0.55
N LYS A 563 29.32 3.53 0.35
CA LYS A 563 28.56 2.27 0.36
C LYS A 563 27.32 2.40 1.25
N SER A 564 26.12 2.45 0.69
CA SER A 564 24.86 2.23 1.41
C SER A 564 24.03 1.15 0.71
N VAL A 565 23.45 0.24 1.51
CA VAL A 565 22.70 -0.93 1.02
C VAL A 565 21.26 -0.50 0.73
N HIS A 566 20.88 -0.48 -0.54
CA HIS A 566 19.55 -0.05 -0.99
C HIS A 566 19.05 -0.92 -2.16
N VAL A 567 17.74 -1.04 -2.28
CA VAL A 567 16.99 -2.01 -3.12
C VAL A 567 16.53 -1.40 -4.46
N ILE A 568 17.36 -1.33 -5.51
CA ILE A 568 17.00 -0.53 -6.70
C ILE A 568 15.86 -1.23 -7.44
N GLY A 569 14.68 -0.60 -7.49
CA GLY A 569 13.71 -0.89 -8.54
C GLY A 569 14.24 -0.24 -9.82
N SER A 570 14.26 -0.99 -10.91
CA SER A 570 14.79 -0.61 -12.22
C SER A 570 13.95 0.49 -12.90
N GLY A 571 14.62 1.46 -13.53
CA GLY A 571 14.08 2.47 -14.44
C GLY A 571 15.11 3.60 -14.61
N LEU A 572 15.48 4.12 -15.80
CA LEU A 572 14.82 4.15 -17.11
C LEU A 572 15.74 3.70 -18.29
N ASN A 573 16.93 3.14 -18.02
CA ASN A 573 17.93 2.74 -19.04
C ASN A 573 18.81 1.58 -18.54
N ASP A 574 18.25 0.43 -18.18
CA ASP A 574 19.07 -0.73 -17.85
C ASP A 574 19.54 -1.40 -19.14
N GLY A 575 20.61 -0.84 -19.72
CA GLY A 575 21.28 -1.23 -20.97
C GLY A 575 21.89 -2.64 -20.95
N TRP A 576 21.06 -3.65 -20.74
CA TRP A 576 21.38 -5.07 -20.76
C TRP A 576 20.56 -5.89 -21.77
N MET A 577 19.66 -5.27 -22.54
CA MET A 577 19.09 -5.87 -23.75
C MET A 577 19.27 -4.92 -24.95
N SER A 578 19.80 -5.45 -26.06
CA SER A 578 19.84 -4.74 -27.34
C SER A 578 18.41 -4.48 -27.84
N ALA A 579 18.20 -3.33 -28.50
CA ALA A 579 16.91 -2.93 -29.07
C ALA A 579 16.29 -3.98 -30.03
N GLU A 580 17.07 -4.95 -30.48
CA GLU A 580 16.66 -6.08 -31.32
C GLU A 580 15.74 -7.09 -30.61
N LEU A 581 15.71 -7.15 -29.27
CA LEU A 581 14.80 -8.04 -28.52
C LEU A 581 13.45 -7.40 -28.18
N ALA A 582 13.31 -6.07 -28.30
CA ALA A 582 12.06 -5.36 -28.01
C ALA A 582 11.04 -5.41 -29.17
N THR A 583 11.40 -5.97 -30.33
CA THR A 583 10.54 -6.02 -31.52
C THR A 583 10.03 -7.43 -31.87
N ILE A 584 10.22 -8.43 -31.00
CA ILE A 584 9.66 -9.77 -31.25
C ILE A 584 8.31 -9.89 -30.53
N HIS A 585 7.29 -9.26 -31.11
CA HIS A 585 5.93 -9.82 -31.03
C HIS A 585 5.93 -11.12 -31.85
N LYS A 586 6.32 -12.21 -31.22
CA LYS A 586 5.80 -13.54 -31.58
C LYS A 586 4.82 -13.89 -30.48
N GLU A 587 3.57 -14.09 -30.88
CA GLU A 587 2.56 -14.76 -30.07
C GLU A 587 3.21 -15.96 -29.35
N PRO A 588 2.97 -16.16 -28.04
CA PRO A 588 3.48 -17.33 -27.36
C PRO A 588 2.93 -18.57 -28.06
N ALA A 589 3.80 -19.56 -28.31
CA ALA A 589 3.36 -20.84 -28.85
C ALA A 589 2.23 -21.40 -27.97
N PRO A 590 1.11 -21.85 -28.55
CA PRO A 590 0.00 -22.40 -27.77
C PRO A 590 0.52 -23.55 -26.91
N TRP A 591 0.15 -23.51 -25.62
CA TRP A 591 0.54 -24.51 -24.63
C TRP A 591 0.09 -25.90 -25.09
N SER A 592 1.03 -26.77 -25.43
CA SER A 592 0.73 -28.16 -25.76
C SER A 592 0.54 -28.96 -24.46
N PRO A 593 -0.62 -29.62 -24.25
CA PRO A 593 -0.86 -30.38 -23.03
C PRO A 593 0.14 -31.52 -22.85
N ARG A 594 0.46 -31.79 -21.59
CA ARG A 594 1.36 -32.89 -21.16
C ARG A 594 0.83 -34.22 -21.72
N PRO A 595 1.67 -35.09 -22.32
CA PRO A 595 1.23 -36.39 -22.79
C PRO A 595 0.70 -37.21 -21.61
N ALA A 596 -0.48 -37.82 -21.81
CA ALA A 596 -1.15 -38.65 -20.81
C ALA A 596 -0.22 -39.78 -20.33
N GLU A 597 -0.10 -39.93 -19.01
CA GLU A 597 0.57 -41.08 -18.42
C GLU A 597 -0.25 -42.35 -18.73
N PRO A 598 0.40 -43.47 -19.11
CA PRO A 598 -0.30 -44.71 -19.39
C PRO A 598 -0.84 -45.34 -18.10
N ASP A 599 -2.09 -45.81 -18.19
CA ASP A 599 -2.87 -46.41 -17.11
C ASP A 599 -2.10 -47.47 -16.30
N ALA A 600 -2.01 -47.26 -14.99
CA ALA A 600 -1.52 -48.25 -14.04
C ALA A 600 -2.61 -49.30 -13.79
N ILE A 601 -2.35 -50.51 -14.29
CA ILE A 601 -3.12 -51.72 -14.09
C ILE A 601 -3.16 -52.09 -12.60
N SER A 602 -4.37 -52.37 -12.12
CA SER A 602 -4.66 -52.92 -10.81
C SER A 602 -4.21 -54.38 -10.70
N GLU A 603 -3.32 -54.70 -9.76
CA GLU A 603 -3.19 -56.05 -9.25
C GLU A 603 -3.24 -56.04 -7.71
N SER A 604 -4.31 -56.65 -7.20
CA SER A 604 -4.53 -57.05 -5.83
C SER A 604 -4.20 -58.53 -5.69
N GLU A 605 -3.46 -58.95 -4.66
CA GLU A 605 -3.65 -60.18 -3.86
C GLU A 605 -2.47 -60.38 -2.89
N GLN A 606 -2.74 -60.34 -1.57
CA GLN A 606 -2.80 -61.49 -0.63
C GLN A 606 -1.44 -62.13 -0.26
N LEU A 607 -1.13 -62.13 1.04
CA LEU A 607 -0.55 -63.24 1.86
C LEU A 607 -0.13 -62.64 3.23
N VAL A 608 -0.92 -62.83 4.30
CA VAL A 608 -1.02 -63.99 5.21
C VAL A 608 0.18 -64.14 6.17
N GLU A 609 -0.22 -64.24 7.44
CA GLU A 609 0.46 -64.40 8.72
C GLU A 609 1.60 -65.42 8.77
N SER A 610 2.52 -65.24 9.73
CA SER A 610 2.72 -66.25 10.78
C SER A 610 3.52 -65.70 11.97
N ALA A 611 2.92 -65.85 13.15
CA ALA A 611 3.47 -65.63 14.47
C ALA A 611 4.41 -66.77 14.93
N SER A 612 5.27 -66.48 15.91
CA SER A 612 5.78 -67.39 16.97
C SER A 612 6.98 -66.68 17.62
N ASP A 613 7.35 -66.78 18.90
CA ASP A 613 6.80 -67.33 20.13
C ASP A 613 7.83 -66.95 21.23
N ALA A 614 7.47 -67.16 22.50
CA ALA A 614 8.33 -67.23 23.69
C ALA A 614 8.71 -65.87 24.34
N ALA A 615 8.09 -65.43 25.45
CA ALA A 615 7.87 -66.02 26.78
C ALA A 615 8.96 -65.68 27.82
N ALA A 616 8.47 -65.06 28.90
CA ALA A 616 8.92 -65.13 30.30
C ALA A 616 10.30 -64.56 30.69
N LEU A 617 10.30 -63.45 31.45
CA LEU A 617 10.67 -63.43 32.88
C LEU A 617 10.68 -62.00 33.48
N GLU A 618 10.05 -61.93 34.65
CA GLU A 618 10.36 -61.13 35.85
C GLU A 618 10.13 -59.62 35.91
N GLY A 619 9.31 -59.25 36.90
CA GLY A 619 8.90 -57.90 37.22
C GLY A 619 9.90 -57.11 38.05
N ALA A 620 9.64 -55.81 38.12
CA ALA A 620 10.02 -54.96 39.25
C ALA A 620 9.04 -53.78 39.34
N GLU A 621 8.68 -53.47 40.57
CA GLU A 621 7.61 -52.58 41.00
C GLU A 621 7.88 -51.08 40.82
N LYS A 622 6.79 -50.37 40.51
CA LYS A 622 6.30 -49.08 41.07
C LYS A 622 7.23 -47.85 41.09
N GLN A 623 6.71 -46.76 40.51
CA GLN A 623 6.35 -45.57 41.28
C GLN A 623 5.35 -44.69 40.50
N ASP A 624 4.10 -44.67 40.99
CA ASP A 624 3.02 -43.78 40.58
C ASP A 624 3.31 -42.34 41.00
N PHE A 625 3.29 -41.40 40.05
CA PHE A 625 3.08 -39.98 40.33
C PHE A 625 1.71 -39.57 39.78
N GLY A 626 0.69 -39.71 40.63
CA GLY A 626 -0.65 -39.18 40.38
C GLY A 626 -0.65 -37.65 40.48
N VAL A 627 -0.91 -36.97 39.37
CA VAL A 627 -1.22 -35.53 39.35
C VAL A 627 -2.71 -35.37 39.12
N TYR A 628 -3.43 -34.99 40.18
CA TYR A 628 -4.81 -34.56 40.13
C TYR A 628 -4.92 -33.21 39.40
N TYR A 629 -5.80 -33.12 38.41
CA TYR A 629 -6.23 -31.85 37.85
C TYR A 629 -7.50 -31.39 38.57
N GLU A 630 -7.41 -30.29 39.33
CA GLU A 630 -8.58 -29.53 39.75
C GLU A 630 -9.02 -28.61 38.60
N GLU A 631 -10.32 -28.65 38.26
CA GLU A 631 -10.92 -27.76 37.28
C GLU A 631 -10.94 -26.31 37.78
N PRO A 632 -10.57 -25.32 36.95
CA PRO A 632 -10.60 -23.93 37.36
C PRO A 632 -12.04 -23.42 37.50
N ARG A 633 -12.38 -22.97 38.71
CA ARG A 633 -13.63 -22.28 39.04
C ARG A 633 -13.85 -21.08 38.12
N LYS A 634 -14.99 -21.08 37.40
CA LYS A 634 -15.46 -19.99 36.55
C LYS A 634 -15.69 -18.72 37.40
N GLY A 635 -14.93 -17.67 37.11
CA GLY A 635 -14.99 -16.39 37.81
C GLY A 635 -16.25 -15.57 37.51
N MET A 636 -16.61 -14.73 38.49
CA MET A 636 -17.82 -13.89 38.61
C MET A 636 -18.05 -12.88 37.46
N TRP A 637 -17.07 -12.71 36.56
CA TRP A 637 -17.13 -11.76 35.43
C TRP A 637 -17.86 -12.29 34.19
N ALA A 638 -18.17 -13.60 34.13
CA ALA A 638 -18.93 -14.19 33.02
C ALA A 638 -20.44 -13.86 33.04
N ARG A 639 -20.96 -13.20 34.10
CA ARG A 639 -22.40 -12.88 34.26
C ARG A 639 -22.82 -11.47 33.82
N VAL A 640 -21.91 -10.60 33.37
CA VAL A 640 -22.24 -9.18 33.12
C VAL A 640 -22.46 -8.83 31.63
N ARG A 641 -22.22 -9.75 30.68
CA ARG A 641 -22.41 -9.47 29.23
C ARG A 641 -23.84 -9.64 28.69
N GLY A 642 -24.86 -9.79 29.55
CA GLY A 642 -26.25 -10.00 29.14
C GLY A 642 -27.19 -8.79 29.19
N ILE A 643 -26.72 -7.57 29.49
CA ILE A 643 -27.62 -6.46 29.88
C ILE A 643 -27.60 -5.24 28.92
N PHE A 644 -26.78 -5.23 27.86
CA PHE A 644 -26.84 -4.14 26.86
C PHE A 644 -26.79 -4.65 25.43
N GLY A 645 -27.94 -4.62 24.75
CA GLY A 645 -28.03 -4.52 23.30
C GLY A 645 -28.94 -5.54 22.61
N ARG A 646 -30.24 -5.24 22.60
CA ARG A 646 -31.10 -5.45 21.42
C ARG A 646 -30.80 -4.34 20.42
#